data_AF-A0A9X5EC58-F1
#
_entry.id   AF-A0A9X5EC58-F1
#
_cell.length_a   1.000
_cell.length_b   1.000
_cell.length_c   1.000
_cell.angle_alpha   90.00
_cell.angle_beta   90.00
_cell.angle_gamma   90.00
#
_symmetry.space_group_name_H-M   'P 1'
#
loop_
_entity.id
_entity.type
_entity.pdbx_description
1 polymer ?
#
loop_
_entity_poly.entity_id
_entity_poly.type
_entity_poly.pdbx_seq_one_letter_code
_entity_poly.pdbx_strand_id
1 'polypeptide(L)'
;MSSSIRFLMCAPDHYDVDYVINPWMEGNIHKSSRDRAVEQWQKLFHVLKEQAVVDLVQPQPGVPDMVFTANAGLVLGETVVLSRFFHKERQGEEPFFKQWFESKGYTVHELPKDLPFEGAGDALLDREGRWLWAGYGFRSELDSHPYLAKWLDIEVLSLRLMDERFYHLDTCFCPLSGGYLLYYPPAFDSYSNRLIEMRVPAEKRIAIKEADAVNFACNAVNIDSVVVMNKASDDLKARLTKLGFRVIETPLTEFLKAGGAAKCLTLRVTEPVREEVHASTPVESRAVRMEGHLLDSGLINRALDAIVENGGSFQVLNFSLGEQRQSTSSAEVKVTAPSRDVMEEIISQLIDLGAVPRPQEVCDVNMEPVHQAGVAPDDFYVTTIYPTEVRVNCEWVKVQNQRMDGAIAVTFNSGSPVARCKLLRDLEVGEHVIVGIEGIRTIRKTESREQRNKQEFSFMSAGVSSERRVELVVEQVAWELRQVRDQGGKVVVTAGPVVIHTGGGEHLSQLIRQGYVQALLGGNAIAVHDIEQNMMGTSLGVDMKRGVAVQGGHRHHLKVINTIRRYGSIAKAVEQGVLQSGVMYECVRNNVPFCLAGSIRDDGPLPDTEMDLIKAQTEYARLLQGADMILMLSSMLHSIGVGNMTAAGVKMVCVDINPAVVTKLSDRGSVESVGVVTDVGLFLSLLVQQLDKLTSPYHLVQV
;
A
#
# COMPACT_ATOMS: atom_id res chain seq x y z
N MET A 1 -24.26 -35.35 8.68
CA MET A 1 -22.94 -35.98 8.85
C MET A 1 -21.93 -34.97 8.33
N SER A 2 -21.10 -34.34 9.16
CA SER A 2 -20.09 -33.42 8.62
C SER A 2 -19.10 -34.25 7.81
N SER A 3 -18.92 -33.92 6.54
CA SER A 3 -17.97 -34.60 5.67
C SER A 3 -16.56 -34.51 6.28
N SER A 4 -15.83 -35.62 6.28
CA SER A 4 -14.43 -35.66 6.71
C SER A 4 -13.59 -34.73 5.83
N ILE A 5 -12.76 -33.88 6.43
CA ILE A 5 -11.84 -33.01 5.69
C ILE A 5 -10.91 -33.87 4.82
N ARG A 6 -10.73 -33.47 3.57
CA ARG A 6 -9.92 -34.17 2.57
C ARG A 6 -8.92 -33.22 1.91
N PHE A 7 -7.68 -33.65 1.82
CA PHE A 7 -6.61 -32.98 1.09
C PHE A 7 -6.15 -33.82 -0.11
N LEU A 8 -5.74 -33.16 -1.18
CA LEU A 8 -4.95 -33.71 -2.27
C LEU A 8 -3.48 -33.35 -2.02
N MET A 9 -2.58 -34.31 -2.20
CA MET A 9 -1.12 -34.14 -2.22
C MET A 9 -0.50 -34.91 -3.40
N CYS A 10 0.77 -34.67 -3.70
CA CYS A 10 1.54 -35.40 -4.70
C CYS A 10 2.91 -35.77 -4.12
N ALA A 11 3.33 -37.02 -4.31
CA ALA A 11 4.59 -37.52 -3.75
C ALA A 11 5.82 -36.96 -4.51
N PRO A 12 6.96 -36.70 -3.83
CA PRO A 12 8.13 -36.06 -4.43
C PRO A 12 9.04 -37.03 -5.22
N ASP A 13 8.46 -38.05 -5.87
CA ASP A 13 9.20 -39.11 -6.56
C ASP A 13 10.08 -38.57 -7.70
N HIS A 14 9.61 -37.50 -8.34
CA HIS A 14 10.28 -36.79 -9.43
C HIS A 14 10.64 -35.34 -9.07
N TYR A 15 10.61 -34.99 -7.79
CA TYR A 15 10.94 -33.64 -7.33
C TYR A 15 12.43 -33.34 -7.52
N ASP A 16 12.70 -32.14 -8.02
CA ASP A 16 13.98 -31.43 -8.03
C ASP A 16 13.71 -29.93 -8.34
N VAL A 17 14.73 -29.08 -8.22
CA VAL A 17 14.70 -27.71 -8.74
C VAL A 17 15.37 -27.71 -10.13
N ASP A 18 14.58 -27.85 -11.19
CA ASP A 18 15.08 -27.98 -12.57
C ASP A 18 15.25 -26.62 -13.28
N TYR A 19 14.61 -25.57 -12.77
CA TYR A 19 14.53 -24.24 -13.39
C TYR A 19 14.33 -23.16 -12.33
N VAL A 20 14.30 -21.89 -12.76
CA VAL A 20 14.04 -20.73 -11.89
C VAL A 20 12.87 -19.95 -12.45
N ILE A 21 11.76 -19.97 -11.70
CA ILE A 21 10.53 -19.21 -12.02
C ILE A 21 10.03 -18.38 -10.83
N ASN A 22 10.82 -18.33 -9.76
CA ASN A 22 10.60 -17.47 -8.60
C ASN A 22 11.95 -17.20 -7.89
N PRO A 23 12.05 -16.17 -7.03
CA PRO A 23 13.31 -15.79 -6.38
C PRO A 23 13.92 -16.86 -5.45
N TRP A 24 13.12 -17.78 -4.92
CA TRP A 24 13.60 -18.82 -4.01
C TRP A 24 14.37 -19.93 -4.74
N MET A 25 14.03 -20.18 -6.00
CA MET A 25 14.74 -21.14 -6.86
C MET A 25 16.11 -20.64 -7.30
N GLU A 26 16.36 -19.33 -7.25
CA GLU A 26 17.62 -18.74 -7.68
C GLU A 26 18.80 -19.33 -6.91
N GLY A 27 19.80 -19.81 -7.64
CA GLY A 27 20.96 -20.49 -7.05
C GLY A 27 20.67 -21.87 -6.42
N ASN A 28 19.46 -22.43 -6.54
CA ASN A 28 19.07 -23.74 -6.00
C ASN A 28 18.90 -24.86 -7.03
N ILE A 29 19.12 -24.59 -8.33
CA ILE A 29 19.04 -25.59 -9.41
C ILE A 29 19.89 -26.83 -9.07
N HIS A 30 19.27 -28.01 -9.12
CA HIS A 30 19.88 -29.31 -8.78
C HIS A 30 20.55 -29.39 -7.40
N LYS A 31 20.18 -28.51 -6.47
CA LYS A 31 20.63 -28.55 -5.07
C LYS A 31 19.60 -29.17 -4.13
N SER A 32 18.52 -29.74 -4.67
CA SER A 32 17.54 -30.50 -3.88
C SER A 32 18.11 -31.86 -3.49
N SER A 33 17.93 -32.25 -2.23
CA SER A 33 18.21 -33.61 -1.79
C SER A 33 16.90 -34.40 -1.81
N ARG A 34 16.72 -35.26 -2.81
CA ARG A 34 15.47 -36.03 -2.97
C ARG A 34 15.17 -36.90 -1.75
N ASP A 35 16.18 -37.56 -1.16
CA ASP A 35 15.97 -38.37 0.04
C ASP A 35 15.44 -37.54 1.23
N ARG A 36 15.99 -36.34 1.42
CA ARG A 36 15.49 -35.42 2.45
C ARG A 36 14.12 -34.86 2.10
N ALA A 37 13.85 -34.56 0.83
CA ALA A 37 12.54 -34.11 0.37
C ALA A 37 11.46 -35.18 0.63
N VAL A 38 11.75 -36.45 0.33
CA VAL A 38 10.89 -37.59 0.66
C VAL A 38 10.66 -37.68 2.16
N GLU A 39 11.72 -37.62 2.98
CA GLU A 39 11.59 -37.67 4.45
C GLU A 39 10.70 -36.53 4.99
N GLN A 40 10.93 -35.31 4.53
CA GLN A 40 10.19 -34.12 4.95
C GLN A 40 8.72 -34.17 4.50
N TRP A 41 8.48 -34.56 3.25
CA TRP A 41 7.13 -34.74 2.73
C TRP A 41 6.37 -35.84 3.46
N GLN A 42 7.02 -36.97 3.74
CA GLN A 42 6.41 -38.06 4.50
C GLN A 42 6.00 -37.59 5.89
N LYS A 43 6.84 -36.81 6.59
CA LYS A 43 6.46 -36.26 7.90
C LYS A 43 5.19 -35.40 7.82
N LEU A 44 5.11 -34.49 6.83
CA LEU A 44 3.90 -33.70 6.60
C LEU A 44 2.69 -34.59 6.29
N PHE A 45 2.84 -35.55 5.38
CA PHE A 45 1.79 -36.50 4.99
C PHE A 45 1.25 -37.28 6.21
N HIS A 46 2.13 -37.77 7.08
CA HIS A 46 1.71 -38.49 8.30
C HIS A 46 0.96 -37.57 9.27
N VAL A 47 1.47 -36.37 9.54
CA VAL A 47 0.81 -35.38 10.40
C VAL A 47 -0.59 -35.05 9.89
N LEU A 48 -0.76 -34.86 8.58
CA LEU A 48 -2.06 -34.56 7.99
C LEU A 48 -3.01 -35.76 8.01
N LYS A 49 -2.50 -36.96 7.75
CA LYS A 49 -3.29 -38.21 7.75
C LYS A 49 -3.84 -38.57 9.13
N GLU A 50 -3.20 -38.13 10.20
CA GLU A 50 -3.73 -38.25 11.57
C GLU A 50 -4.97 -37.38 11.83
N GLN A 51 -5.17 -36.32 11.03
CA GLN A 51 -6.22 -35.31 11.26
C GLN A 51 -7.26 -35.28 10.13
N ALA A 52 -6.93 -35.75 8.93
CA ALA A 52 -7.75 -35.63 7.73
C ALA A 52 -7.50 -36.78 6.74
N VAL A 53 -8.38 -36.93 5.74
CA VAL A 53 -8.15 -37.84 4.63
C VAL A 53 -7.18 -37.20 3.64
N VAL A 54 -6.20 -37.97 3.16
CA VAL A 54 -5.25 -37.49 2.15
C VAL A 54 -5.31 -38.38 0.92
N ASP A 55 -5.75 -37.81 -0.19
CA ASP A 55 -5.67 -38.41 -1.52
C ASP A 55 -4.36 -38.02 -2.20
N LEU A 56 -3.88 -38.89 -3.09
CA LEU A 56 -2.66 -38.66 -3.85
C LEU A 56 -2.97 -38.59 -5.35
N VAL A 57 -2.35 -37.64 -6.04
CA VAL A 57 -2.19 -37.68 -7.50
C VAL A 57 -0.89 -38.39 -7.83
N GLN A 58 -0.87 -39.10 -8.96
CA GLN A 58 0.32 -39.83 -9.40
C GLN A 58 1.40 -38.83 -9.89
N PRO A 59 2.62 -38.85 -9.32
CA PRO A 59 3.69 -37.98 -9.77
C PRO A 59 4.12 -38.34 -11.20
N GLN A 60 4.53 -37.32 -11.96
CA GLN A 60 4.91 -37.47 -13.37
C GLN A 60 6.34 -36.99 -13.61
N PRO A 61 7.15 -37.71 -14.40
CA PRO A 61 8.48 -37.24 -14.80
C PRO A 61 8.42 -35.94 -15.60
N GLY A 62 9.38 -35.03 -15.37
CA GLY A 62 9.51 -33.78 -16.14
C GLY A 62 8.62 -32.63 -15.68
N VAL A 63 7.79 -32.83 -14.66
CA VAL A 63 7.00 -31.79 -13.99
C VAL A 63 7.26 -31.83 -12.48
N PRO A 64 8.46 -31.42 -12.03
CA PRO A 64 8.90 -31.59 -10.64
C PRO A 64 8.01 -30.85 -9.63
N ASP A 65 7.42 -29.72 -10.04
CA ASP A 65 6.56 -28.88 -9.21
C ASP A 65 5.13 -29.43 -9.03
N MET A 66 4.81 -30.58 -9.63
CA MET A 66 3.51 -31.25 -9.43
C MET A 66 3.26 -31.64 -7.96
N VAL A 67 4.31 -31.64 -7.12
CA VAL A 67 4.21 -31.76 -5.65
C VAL A 67 3.39 -30.62 -5.02
N PHE A 68 3.36 -29.45 -5.64
CA PHE A 68 2.67 -28.25 -5.16
C PHE A 68 1.21 -28.24 -5.61
N THR A 69 0.44 -29.17 -5.05
CA THR A 69 -0.97 -29.39 -5.40
C THR A 69 -1.89 -28.22 -5.06
N ALA A 70 -1.47 -27.28 -4.19
CA ALA A 70 -2.24 -26.04 -3.97
C ALA A 70 -2.51 -25.28 -5.27
N ASN A 71 -1.61 -25.39 -6.25
CA ASN A 71 -1.74 -24.75 -7.55
C ASN A 71 -2.43 -25.64 -8.60
N ALA A 72 -3.07 -26.75 -8.22
CA ALA A 72 -3.81 -27.57 -9.16
C ALA A 72 -5.10 -26.90 -9.64
N GLY A 73 -5.72 -26.10 -8.77
CA GLY A 73 -6.97 -25.41 -9.00
C GLY A 73 -7.56 -24.86 -7.70
N LEU A 74 -8.75 -24.29 -7.80
CA LEU A 74 -9.53 -23.81 -6.66
C LEU A 74 -10.86 -24.56 -6.58
N VAL A 75 -11.09 -25.23 -5.46
CA VAL A 75 -12.27 -26.09 -5.23
C VAL A 75 -13.25 -25.40 -4.29
N LEU A 76 -14.53 -25.40 -4.66
CA LEU A 76 -15.64 -25.03 -3.78
C LEU A 76 -16.86 -25.92 -4.10
N GLY A 77 -17.31 -26.70 -3.12
CA GLY A 77 -18.37 -27.68 -3.34
C GLY A 77 -17.97 -28.76 -4.36
N GLU A 78 -18.79 -28.92 -5.40
CA GLU A 78 -18.56 -29.88 -6.50
C GLU A 78 -17.86 -29.24 -7.71
N THR A 79 -17.50 -27.96 -7.61
CA THR A 79 -16.92 -27.17 -8.70
C THR A 79 -15.44 -26.93 -8.46
N VAL A 80 -14.65 -26.97 -9.53
CA VAL A 80 -13.23 -26.58 -9.52
C VAL A 80 -12.94 -25.65 -10.69
N VAL A 81 -12.25 -24.54 -10.40
CA VAL A 81 -11.57 -23.75 -11.45
C VAL A 81 -10.16 -24.28 -11.57
N LEU A 82 -9.86 -24.91 -12.70
CA LEU A 82 -8.54 -25.47 -12.97
C LEU A 82 -7.52 -24.33 -13.10
N SER A 83 -6.32 -24.56 -12.57
CA SER A 83 -5.23 -23.61 -12.74
C SER A 83 -4.75 -23.53 -14.19
N ARG A 84 -4.33 -22.33 -14.56
CA ARG A 84 -3.69 -22.00 -15.83
C ARG A 84 -2.36 -21.33 -15.51
N PHE A 85 -1.25 -22.04 -15.70
CA PHE A 85 0.04 -21.57 -15.18
C PHE A 85 0.64 -20.46 -16.04
N PHE A 86 1.21 -19.45 -15.40
CA PHE A 86 1.90 -18.36 -16.09
C PHE A 86 3.16 -18.86 -16.80
N HIS A 87 3.95 -19.69 -16.10
CA HIS A 87 5.18 -20.26 -16.62
C HIS A 87 4.95 -21.56 -17.38
N LYS A 88 5.50 -21.64 -18.60
CA LYS A 88 5.46 -22.85 -19.46
C LYS A 88 6.01 -24.10 -18.78
N GLU A 89 6.95 -23.92 -17.84
CA GLU A 89 7.58 -24.98 -17.06
C GLU A 89 6.58 -25.78 -16.23
N ARG A 90 5.47 -25.15 -15.81
CA ARG A 90 4.40 -25.78 -15.02
C ARG A 90 3.13 -26.10 -15.80
N GLN A 91 2.96 -25.55 -17.01
CA GLN A 91 1.78 -25.82 -17.87
C GLN A 91 1.63 -27.31 -18.23
N GLY A 92 2.71 -28.09 -18.16
CA GLY A 92 2.67 -29.55 -18.33
C GLY A 92 1.91 -30.29 -17.22
N GLU A 93 1.65 -29.65 -16.08
CA GLU A 93 0.92 -30.23 -14.94
C GLU A 93 -0.60 -30.23 -15.14
N GLU A 94 -1.12 -29.24 -15.89
CA GLU A 94 -2.56 -28.96 -16.07
C GLU A 94 -3.36 -30.21 -16.49
N PRO A 95 -2.92 -31.03 -17.48
CA PRO A 95 -3.68 -32.20 -17.93
C PRO A 95 -3.84 -33.25 -16.83
N PHE A 96 -2.82 -33.42 -15.98
CA PHE A 96 -2.83 -34.43 -14.92
C PHE A 96 -3.74 -34.01 -13.77
N PHE A 97 -3.72 -32.73 -13.39
CA PHE A 97 -4.67 -32.20 -12.40
C PHE A 97 -6.10 -32.25 -12.92
N LYS A 98 -6.34 -31.85 -14.17
CA LYS A 98 -7.64 -31.96 -14.81
C LYS A 98 -8.18 -33.39 -14.77
N GLN A 99 -7.36 -34.36 -15.20
CA GLN A 99 -7.73 -35.77 -15.19
C GLN A 99 -8.08 -36.25 -13.77
N TRP A 100 -7.32 -35.82 -12.76
CA TRP A 100 -7.62 -36.18 -11.38
C TRP A 100 -8.98 -35.62 -10.94
N PHE A 101 -9.27 -34.33 -11.18
CA PHE A 101 -10.53 -33.72 -10.80
C PHE A 101 -11.73 -34.36 -11.51
N GLU A 102 -11.64 -34.59 -12.82
CA GLU A 102 -12.69 -35.26 -13.60
C GLU A 102 -12.95 -36.69 -13.07
N SER A 103 -11.88 -37.43 -12.76
CA SER A 103 -12.01 -38.80 -12.21
C SER A 103 -12.68 -38.86 -10.83
N LYS A 104 -12.66 -37.75 -10.09
CA LYS A 104 -13.29 -37.59 -8.78
C LYS A 104 -14.69 -36.97 -8.85
N GLY A 105 -15.17 -36.64 -10.05
CA GLY A 105 -16.54 -36.16 -10.28
C GLY A 105 -16.73 -34.65 -10.12
N TYR A 106 -15.65 -33.85 -10.07
CA TYR A 106 -15.78 -32.39 -10.03
C TYR A 106 -16.20 -31.82 -11.39
N THR A 107 -16.99 -30.76 -11.35
CA THR A 107 -17.25 -29.92 -12.52
C THR A 107 -16.05 -29.00 -12.74
N VAL A 108 -15.29 -29.25 -13.80
CA VAL A 108 -14.06 -28.51 -14.11
C VAL A 108 -14.35 -27.32 -15.03
N HIS A 109 -14.03 -26.11 -14.58
CA HIS A 109 -13.99 -24.91 -15.40
C HIS A 109 -12.55 -24.56 -15.78
N GLU A 110 -12.35 -24.20 -17.04
CA GLU A 110 -11.06 -23.77 -17.59
C GLU A 110 -11.12 -22.30 -18.00
N LEU A 111 -10.16 -21.51 -17.53
CA LEU A 111 -9.96 -20.13 -17.96
C LEU A 111 -9.50 -20.07 -19.43
N PRO A 112 -9.66 -18.92 -20.11
CA PRO A 112 -8.99 -18.65 -21.37
C PRO A 112 -7.49 -18.98 -21.31
N LYS A 113 -6.93 -19.52 -22.39
CA LYS A 113 -5.56 -20.07 -22.39
C LYS A 113 -4.47 -19.08 -21.95
N ASP A 114 -4.65 -17.81 -22.28
CA ASP A 114 -3.70 -16.72 -22.00
C ASP A 114 -4.10 -15.91 -20.75
N LEU A 115 -5.03 -16.42 -19.92
CA LEU A 115 -5.46 -15.81 -18.67
C LEU A 115 -5.01 -16.68 -17.48
N PRO A 116 -3.82 -16.43 -16.93
CA PRO A 116 -3.23 -17.27 -15.89
C PRO A 116 -3.93 -17.09 -14.53
N PHE A 117 -3.99 -18.20 -13.79
CA PHE A 117 -4.53 -18.32 -12.44
C PHE A 117 -3.96 -19.57 -11.77
N GLU A 118 -3.34 -19.43 -10.61
CA GLU A 118 -2.57 -20.51 -9.98
C GLU A 118 -3.24 -21.09 -8.72
N GLY A 119 -4.58 -21.17 -8.75
CA GLY A 119 -5.38 -22.04 -7.88
C GLY A 119 -5.45 -21.58 -6.43
N ALA A 120 -5.56 -22.54 -5.50
CA ALA A 120 -5.63 -22.26 -4.07
C ALA A 120 -4.32 -21.71 -3.45
N GLY A 121 -3.23 -21.69 -4.22
CA GLY A 121 -2.02 -20.93 -3.85
C GLY A 121 -2.25 -19.42 -3.96
N ASP A 122 -3.03 -18.97 -4.95
CA ASP A 122 -3.35 -17.56 -5.15
C ASP A 122 -4.76 -17.16 -4.70
N ALA A 123 -5.64 -18.11 -4.42
CA ALA A 123 -6.99 -17.82 -3.96
C ALA A 123 -7.37 -18.63 -2.72
N LEU A 124 -7.58 -17.95 -1.60
CA LEU A 124 -7.80 -18.55 -0.29
C LEU A 124 -9.19 -18.22 0.23
N LEU A 125 -9.97 -19.26 0.52
CA LEU A 125 -11.27 -19.12 1.15
C LEU A 125 -11.13 -18.62 2.58
N ASP A 126 -12.01 -17.68 2.96
CA ASP A 126 -12.32 -17.46 4.36
C ASP A 126 -12.76 -18.78 5.01
N ARG A 127 -12.22 -19.13 6.18
CA ARG A 127 -12.49 -20.46 6.77
C ARG A 127 -13.93 -20.64 7.22
N GLU A 128 -14.67 -19.55 7.42
CA GLU A 128 -16.11 -19.59 7.67
C GLU A 128 -16.93 -19.67 6.38
N GLY A 129 -16.32 -19.56 5.20
CA GLY A 129 -16.95 -19.67 3.89
C GLY A 129 -17.69 -18.40 3.45
N ARG A 130 -17.32 -17.23 3.96
CA ARG A 130 -18.02 -15.96 3.67
C ARG A 130 -17.66 -15.36 2.31
N TRP A 131 -16.39 -15.46 1.92
CA TRP A 131 -15.84 -14.91 0.68
C TRP A 131 -14.52 -15.59 0.32
N LEU A 132 -14.02 -15.29 -0.88
CA LEU A 132 -12.73 -15.72 -1.40
C LEU A 132 -11.75 -14.54 -1.44
N TRP A 133 -10.56 -14.70 -0.89
CA TRP A 133 -9.45 -13.78 -1.09
C TRP A 133 -8.66 -14.22 -2.32
N ALA A 134 -8.47 -13.35 -3.31
CA ALA A 134 -7.75 -13.66 -4.54
C ALA A 134 -6.56 -12.71 -4.75
N GLY A 135 -5.36 -13.28 -4.83
CA GLY A 135 -4.09 -12.60 -5.05
C GLY A 135 -3.83 -12.36 -6.53
N TYR A 136 -3.28 -11.19 -6.86
CA TYR A 136 -2.75 -10.88 -8.20
C TYR A 136 -1.47 -10.05 -8.10
N GLY A 137 -0.70 -10.01 -9.19
CA GLY A 137 0.50 -9.16 -9.30
C GLY A 137 1.67 -9.87 -9.95
N PHE A 138 1.90 -11.15 -9.63
CA PHE A 138 3.02 -11.94 -10.16
C PHE A 138 2.60 -13.13 -11.00
N ARG A 139 1.54 -13.84 -10.60
CA ARG A 139 1.14 -15.13 -11.18
C ARG A 139 -0.28 -15.08 -11.74
N SER A 140 -1.27 -14.98 -10.87
CA SER A 140 -2.67 -14.86 -11.28
C SER A 140 -2.98 -13.45 -11.80
N GLU A 141 -3.72 -13.38 -12.91
CA GLU A 141 -4.19 -12.12 -13.49
C GLU A 141 -5.45 -11.62 -12.79
N LEU A 142 -5.56 -10.30 -12.60
CA LEU A 142 -6.74 -9.66 -12.00
C LEU A 142 -8.03 -9.97 -12.77
N ASP A 143 -7.92 -10.10 -14.09
CA ASP A 143 -9.01 -10.44 -15.02
C ASP A 143 -9.58 -11.85 -14.77
N SER A 144 -8.89 -12.73 -14.02
CA SER A 144 -9.40 -14.06 -13.66
C SER A 144 -10.45 -14.00 -12.54
N HIS A 145 -10.40 -12.97 -11.67
CA HIS A 145 -11.22 -12.91 -10.46
C HIS A 145 -12.74 -12.88 -10.72
N PRO A 146 -13.26 -12.16 -11.74
CA PRO A 146 -14.68 -12.23 -12.10
C PRO A 146 -15.14 -13.62 -12.55
N TYR A 147 -14.25 -14.41 -13.17
CA TYR A 147 -14.56 -15.81 -13.51
C TYR A 147 -14.67 -16.68 -12.26
N LEU A 148 -13.78 -16.47 -11.28
CA LEU A 148 -13.85 -17.16 -9.98
C LEU A 148 -15.17 -16.86 -9.28
N ALA A 149 -15.55 -15.58 -9.20
CA ALA A 149 -16.80 -15.14 -8.59
C ALA A 149 -18.01 -15.82 -9.25
N LYS A 150 -18.05 -15.81 -10.58
CA LYS A 150 -19.16 -16.36 -11.37
C LYS A 150 -19.26 -17.88 -11.28
N TRP A 151 -18.14 -18.60 -11.41
CA TRP A 151 -18.16 -20.07 -11.50
C TRP A 151 -18.26 -20.77 -10.15
N LEU A 152 -17.73 -20.14 -9.10
CA LEU A 152 -17.80 -20.67 -7.73
C LEU A 152 -18.96 -20.06 -6.92
N ASP A 153 -19.71 -19.12 -7.51
CA ASP A 153 -20.82 -18.38 -6.88
C ASP A 153 -20.44 -17.76 -5.52
N ILE A 154 -19.33 -17.02 -5.48
CA ILE A 154 -18.78 -16.46 -4.24
C ILE A 154 -18.37 -14.99 -4.39
N GLU A 155 -18.43 -14.23 -3.30
CA GLU A 155 -17.81 -12.90 -3.23
C GLU A 155 -16.28 -13.05 -3.32
N VAL A 156 -15.64 -12.32 -4.25
CA VAL A 156 -14.18 -12.34 -4.45
C VAL A 156 -13.58 -10.98 -4.08
N LEU A 157 -12.58 -11.01 -3.19
CA LEU A 157 -11.83 -9.85 -2.72
C LEU A 157 -10.40 -9.89 -3.26
N SER A 158 -10.06 -8.92 -4.12
CA SER A 158 -8.76 -8.85 -4.78
C SER A 158 -7.69 -8.22 -3.88
N LEU A 159 -6.55 -8.90 -3.72
CA LEU A 159 -5.38 -8.44 -2.98
C LEU A 159 -4.17 -8.39 -3.92
N ARG A 160 -3.49 -7.25 -3.98
CA ARG A 160 -2.29 -7.07 -4.79
C ARG A 160 -1.03 -7.46 -4.02
N LEU A 161 -0.26 -8.39 -4.59
CA LEU A 161 1.04 -8.82 -4.08
C LEU A 161 2.14 -7.91 -4.63
N MET A 162 3.02 -7.43 -3.74
CA MET A 162 4.04 -6.43 -4.07
C MET A 162 5.48 -6.88 -3.87
N ASP A 163 5.69 -8.00 -3.18
CA ASP A 163 7.00 -8.56 -2.88
C ASP A 163 7.19 -9.87 -3.64
N GLU A 164 8.16 -9.91 -4.57
CA GLU A 164 8.43 -11.08 -5.42
C GLU A 164 8.79 -12.34 -4.61
N ARG A 165 9.26 -12.18 -3.37
CA ARG A 165 9.50 -13.32 -2.47
C ARG A 165 8.19 -13.99 -2.06
N PHE A 166 7.09 -13.24 -2.04
CA PHE A 166 5.76 -13.71 -1.67
C PHE A 166 4.84 -13.72 -2.90
N TYR A 167 5.28 -14.42 -3.95
CA TYR A 167 4.66 -14.40 -5.29
C TYR A 167 3.29 -15.09 -5.39
N HIS A 168 2.96 -15.95 -4.42
CA HIS A 168 1.62 -16.51 -4.24
C HIS A 168 0.98 -16.00 -2.94
N LEU A 169 -0.34 -15.82 -2.95
CA LEU A 169 -1.08 -15.34 -1.79
C LEU A 169 -0.84 -16.21 -0.53
N ASP A 170 -0.80 -17.54 -0.69
CA ASP A 170 -0.62 -18.49 0.41
C ASP A 170 0.78 -18.47 1.06
N THR A 171 1.75 -17.76 0.49
CA THR A 171 3.06 -17.57 1.09
C THR A 171 3.07 -16.49 2.16
N CYS A 172 2.12 -15.55 2.11
CA CYS A 172 2.05 -14.39 2.99
C CYS A 172 0.66 -14.18 3.64
N PHE A 173 -0.33 -15.02 3.32
CA PHE A 173 -1.71 -14.91 3.82
C PHE A 173 -2.30 -16.28 4.14
N CYS A 174 -2.96 -16.40 5.30
CA CYS A 174 -3.54 -17.67 5.75
C CYS A 174 -4.78 -17.43 6.63
N PRO A 175 -5.98 -17.56 6.05
CA PRO A 175 -7.22 -17.60 6.82
C PRO A 175 -7.23 -18.82 7.74
N LEU A 176 -7.58 -18.60 9.02
CA LEU A 176 -7.65 -19.62 10.06
C LEU A 176 -9.07 -19.77 10.60
N SER A 177 -9.35 -20.92 11.22
CA SER A 177 -10.63 -21.22 11.87
C SER A 177 -10.97 -20.18 12.94
N GLY A 178 -12.27 -19.92 13.16
CA GLY A 178 -12.72 -18.87 14.09
C GLY A 178 -12.58 -17.44 13.56
N GLY A 179 -12.31 -17.29 12.26
CA GLY A 179 -12.18 -16.00 11.57
C GLY A 179 -10.86 -15.28 11.84
N TYR A 180 -9.86 -15.98 12.39
CA TYR A 180 -8.51 -15.45 12.56
C TYR A 180 -7.79 -15.37 11.22
N LEU A 181 -6.85 -14.43 11.09
CA LEU A 181 -6.02 -14.27 9.91
C LEU A 181 -4.55 -14.19 10.30
N LEU A 182 -3.73 -15.10 9.78
CA LEU A 182 -2.28 -15.04 9.85
C LEU A 182 -1.76 -14.44 8.54
N TYR A 183 -1.10 -13.29 8.59
CA TYR A 183 -0.62 -12.62 7.37
C TYR A 183 0.61 -11.75 7.59
N TYR A 184 1.33 -11.44 6.51
CA TYR A 184 2.48 -10.55 6.49
C TYR A 184 2.12 -9.24 5.77
N PRO A 185 1.78 -8.15 6.50
CA PRO A 185 1.29 -6.90 5.90
C PRO A 185 2.18 -6.27 4.82
N PRO A 186 3.53 -6.30 4.91
CA PRO A 186 4.39 -5.72 3.88
C PRO A 186 4.39 -6.43 2.53
N ALA A 187 3.80 -7.63 2.40
CA ALA A 187 3.63 -8.30 1.11
C ALA A 187 2.56 -7.63 0.21
N PHE A 188 1.76 -6.73 0.78
CA PHE A 188 0.59 -6.11 0.14
C PHE A 188 0.75 -4.60 -0.01
N ASP A 189 0.09 -4.01 -1.02
CA ASP A 189 -0.02 -2.56 -1.14
C ASP A 189 -0.96 -1.95 -0.07
N SER A 190 -1.06 -0.61 -0.05
CA SER A 190 -1.88 0.12 0.91
C SER A 190 -3.37 -0.20 0.77
N TYR A 191 -3.89 -0.26 -0.47
CA TYR A 191 -5.28 -0.62 -0.76
C TYR A 191 -5.63 -2.01 -0.20
N SER A 192 -4.81 -3.01 -0.49
CA SER A 192 -5.02 -4.39 -0.07
C SER A 192 -4.94 -4.55 1.45
N ASN A 193 -3.98 -3.86 2.10
CA ASN A 193 -3.93 -3.79 3.55
C ASN A 193 -5.22 -3.20 4.12
N ARG A 194 -5.68 -2.05 3.62
CA ARG A 194 -6.92 -1.41 4.10
C ARG A 194 -8.13 -2.34 3.94
N LEU A 195 -8.23 -3.06 2.83
CA LEU A 195 -9.29 -4.03 2.59
C LEU A 195 -9.28 -5.16 3.63
N ILE A 196 -8.10 -5.69 3.96
CA ILE A 196 -7.92 -6.69 5.02
C ILE A 196 -8.39 -6.14 6.37
N GLU A 197 -7.98 -4.91 6.72
CA GLU A 197 -8.30 -4.29 8.01
C GLU A 197 -9.78 -3.95 8.16
N MET A 198 -10.47 -3.62 7.06
CA MET A 198 -11.91 -3.40 7.05
C MET A 198 -12.70 -4.69 7.22
N ARG A 199 -12.19 -5.82 6.70
CA ARG A 199 -12.88 -7.11 6.69
C ARG A 199 -12.55 -7.98 7.91
N VAL A 200 -11.36 -7.82 8.51
CA VAL A 200 -10.88 -8.62 9.63
C VAL A 200 -10.61 -7.74 10.86
N PRO A 201 -11.36 -7.92 11.97
CA PRO A 201 -11.16 -7.17 13.21
C PRO A 201 -9.73 -7.27 13.76
N ALA A 202 -9.26 -6.23 14.44
CA ALA A 202 -7.88 -6.13 14.94
C ALA A 202 -7.49 -7.31 15.86
N GLU A 203 -8.40 -7.74 16.73
CA GLU A 203 -8.23 -8.86 17.65
C GLU A 203 -8.11 -10.23 16.96
N LYS A 204 -8.54 -10.32 15.70
CA LYS A 204 -8.44 -11.52 14.86
C LYS A 204 -7.26 -11.48 13.89
N ARG A 205 -6.57 -10.35 13.77
CA ARG A 205 -5.39 -10.17 12.91
C ARG A 205 -4.11 -10.60 13.63
N ILE A 206 -3.46 -11.61 13.09
CA ILE A 206 -2.15 -12.10 13.52
C ILE A 206 -1.12 -11.67 12.47
N ALA A 207 -0.76 -10.38 12.52
CA ALA A 207 0.35 -9.86 11.70
C ALA A 207 1.67 -10.45 12.18
N ILE A 208 2.44 -11.03 11.25
CA ILE A 208 3.76 -11.64 11.52
C ILE A 208 4.91 -10.71 11.16
N LYS A 209 6.09 -10.98 11.73
CA LYS A 209 7.34 -10.29 11.41
C LYS A 209 8.01 -10.95 10.22
N GLU A 210 8.89 -10.22 9.53
CA GLU A 210 9.60 -10.72 8.35
C GLU A 210 10.38 -12.02 8.64
N ALA A 211 10.99 -12.15 9.82
CA ALA A 211 11.72 -13.35 10.23
C ALA A 211 10.86 -14.63 10.21
N ASP A 212 9.57 -14.54 10.53
CA ASP A 212 8.62 -15.65 10.41
C ASP A 212 8.13 -15.80 8.96
N ALA A 213 7.89 -14.68 8.26
CA ALA A 213 7.40 -14.67 6.90
C ALA A 213 8.35 -15.39 5.94
N VAL A 214 9.65 -15.09 5.98
CA VAL A 214 10.67 -15.75 5.14
C VAL A 214 10.91 -17.23 5.48
N ASN A 215 10.43 -17.69 6.63
CA ASN A 215 10.40 -19.11 7.00
C ASN A 215 9.09 -19.80 6.57
N PHE A 216 8.25 -19.12 5.79
CA PHE A 216 6.96 -19.59 5.28
C PHE A 216 5.94 -19.87 6.40
N ALA A 217 5.92 -19.06 7.46
CA ALA A 217 4.95 -19.21 8.55
C ALA A 217 3.49 -19.03 8.11
N CYS A 218 3.22 -18.18 7.10
CA CYS A 218 1.88 -18.06 6.51
C CYS A 218 1.53 -19.25 5.60
N ASN A 219 2.50 -19.99 5.08
CA ASN A 219 2.23 -21.16 4.24
C ASN A 219 1.89 -22.39 5.08
N ALA A 220 0.82 -22.25 5.87
CA ALA A 220 0.39 -23.17 6.89
C ALA A 220 -0.91 -23.88 6.52
N VAL A 221 -1.04 -25.13 6.94
CA VAL A 221 -2.26 -25.93 6.79
C VAL A 221 -3.07 -25.82 8.08
N ASN A 222 -4.29 -25.29 8.00
CA ASN A 222 -5.22 -25.22 9.12
C ASN A 222 -6.29 -26.32 9.05
N ILE A 223 -6.36 -27.13 10.11
CA ILE A 223 -7.39 -28.15 10.33
C ILE A 223 -7.99 -27.86 11.70
N ASP A 224 -9.15 -27.21 11.74
CA ASP A 224 -9.80 -26.75 12.97
C ASP A 224 -8.84 -25.94 13.85
N SER A 225 -8.49 -26.44 15.04
CA SER A 225 -7.55 -25.79 15.96
C SER A 225 -6.08 -26.15 15.69
N VAL A 226 -5.77 -27.00 14.73
CA VAL A 226 -4.38 -27.40 14.40
C VAL A 226 -3.85 -26.55 13.26
N VAL A 227 -2.63 -26.05 13.42
CA VAL A 227 -1.90 -25.31 12.38
C VAL A 227 -0.57 -25.99 12.14
N VAL A 228 -0.37 -26.54 10.94
CA VAL A 228 0.85 -27.24 10.53
C VAL A 228 1.67 -26.33 9.63
N MET A 229 2.95 -26.13 9.95
CA MET A 229 3.84 -25.24 9.19
C MET A 229 5.30 -25.70 9.23
N ASN A 230 6.16 -25.05 8.45
CA ASN A 230 7.59 -25.35 8.41
C ASN A 230 8.28 -25.00 9.74
N LYS A 231 8.23 -23.72 10.15
CA LYS A 231 8.88 -23.21 11.34
C LYS A 231 8.21 -21.92 11.81
N ALA A 232 8.10 -21.74 13.12
CA ALA A 232 7.62 -20.53 13.77
C ALA A 232 8.59 -20.05 14.87
N SER A 233 8.65 -18.74 15.06
CA SER A 233 9.28 -18.13 16.22
C SER A 233 8.54 -18.49 17.51
N ASP A 234 9.22 -18.37 18.65
CA ASP A 234 8.60 -18.62 19.95
C ASP A 234 7.50 -17.58 20.27
N ASP A 235 7.66 -16.34 19.80
CA ASP A 235 6.62 -15.30 19.87
C ASP A 235 5.37 -15.71 19.09
N LEU A 236 5.54 -16.17 17.83
CA LEU A 236 4.42 -16.58 17.00
C LEU A 236 3.71 -17.82 17.59
N LYS A 237 4.47 -18.81 18.07
CA LYS A 237 3.93 -19.98 18.77
C LYS A 237 3.11 -19.59 20.00
N ALA A 238 3.63 -18.68 20.83
CA ALA A 238 2.94 -18.20 22.01
C ALA A 238 1.62 -17.48 21.67
N ARG A 239 1.65 -16.62 20.64
CA ARG A 239 0.45 -15.90 20.16
C ARG A 239 -0.62 -16.86 19.64
N LEU A 240 -0.26 -17.82 18.79
CA LEU A 240 -1.19 -18.83 18.25
C LEU A 240 -1.78 -19.71 19.36
N THR A 241 -0.94 -20.18 20.29
CA THR A 241 -1.36 -21.02 21.42
C THR A 241 -2.33 -20.30 22.34
N LYS A 242 -2.07 -19.00 22.62
CA LYS A 242 -2.97 -18.17 23.44
C LYS A 242 -4.36 -18.02 22.81
N LEU A 243 -4.45 -18.08 21.48
CA LEU A 243 -5.72 -18.02 20.73
C LEU A 243 -6.38 -19.40 20.55
N GLY A 244 -5.81 -20.46 21.13
CA GLY A 244 -6.38 -21.80 21.11
C GLY A 244 -5.89 -22.70 19.97
N PHE A 245 -4.90 -22.26 19.19
CA PHE A 245 -4.30 -23.07 18.14
C PHE A 245 -3.17 -23.96 18.66
N ARG A 246 -3.15 -25.22 18.24
CA ARG A 246 -2.01 -26.13 18.41
C ARG A 246 -1.10 -26.05 17.20
N VAL A 247 0.10 -25.52 17.38
CA VAL A 247 1.12 -25.41 16.34
C VAL A 247 1.89 -26.74 16.21
N ILE A 248 1.99 -27.27 15.00
CA ILE A 248 2.83 -28.43 14.67
C ILE A 248 3.88 -27.98 13.65
N GLU A 249 5.14 -28.03 14.04
CA GLU A 249 6.27 -27.74 13.16
C GLU A 249 6.74 -29.04 12.49
N THR A 250 6.88 -29.03 11.17
CA THR A 250 7.52 -30.10 10.41
C THR A 250 8.50 -29.50 9.42
N PRO A 251 9.78 -29.91 9.41
CA PRO A 251 10.77 -29.30 8.53
C PRO A 251 10.43 -29.57 7.07
N LEU A 252 10.38 -28.51 6.26
CA LEU A 252 10.08 -28.56 4.81
C LEU A 252 11.14 -27.80 3.99
N THR A 253 12.36 -27.72 4.52
CA THR A 253 13.44 -26.89 3.96
C THR A 253 13.84 -27.25 2.53
N GLU A 254 13.65 -28.50 2.10
CA GLU A 254 13.94 -28.91 0.72
C GLU A 254 12.91 -28.36 -0.26
N PHE A 255 11.67 -28.13 0.18
CA PHE A 255 10.61 -27.51 -0.62
C PHE A 255 10.70 -25.98 -0.61
N LEU A 256 11.22 -25.38 0.46
CA LEU A 256 11.53 -23.95 0.52
C LEU A 256 12.52 -23.53 -0.59
N LYS A 257 13.40 -24.43 -1.04
CA LYS A 257 14.31 -24.19 -2.17
C LYS A 257 13.58 -23.96 -3.50
N ALA A 258 12.36 -24.47 -3.64
CA ALA A 258 11.48 -24.22 -4.78
C ALA A 258 10.45 -23.11 -4.51
N GLY A 259 10.47 -22.50 -3.32
CA GLY A 259 9.54 -21.44 -2.92
C GLY A 259 8.20 -21.94 -2.36
N GLY A 260 8.10 -23.18 -1.88
CA GLY A 260 6.87 -23.72 -1.29
C GLY A 260 7.07 -24.37 0.08
N ALA A 261 6.01 -24.47 0.88
CA ALA A 261 6.02 -25.16 2.17
C ALA A 261 4.74 -25.98 2.39
N ALA A 262 4.20 -26.00 3.62
CA ALA A 262 3.16 -26.96 4.01
C ALA A 262 1.86 -26.76 3.22
N LYS A 263 1.40 -25.51 3.10
CA LYS A 263 0.16 -25.20 2.37
C LYS A 263 0.33 -25.49 0.87
N CYS A 264 1.44 -25.10 0.24
CA CYS A 264 1.67 -25.35 -1.18
C CYS A 264 1.59 -26.85 -1.55
N LEU A 265 2.07 -27.72 -0.65
CA LEU A 265 2.05 -29.18 -0.82
C LEU A 265 0.67 -29.82 -0.62
N THR A 266 -0.38 -29.02 -0.37
CA THR A 266 -1.72 -29.51 -0.06
C THR A 266 -2.81 -28.71 -0.75
N LEU A 267 -3.85 -29.38 -1.25
CA LEU A 267 -5.08 -28.74 -1.67
C LEU A 267 -6.25 -29.31 -0.88
N ARG A 268 -6.97 -28.48 -0.13
CA ARG A 268 -8.20 -28.91 0.53
C ARG A 268 -9.30 -29.01 -0.53
N VAL A 269 -9.84 -30.21 -0.71
CA VAL A 269 -10.87 -30.49 -1.73
C VAL A 269 -12.28 -30.60 -1.14
N THR A 270 -12.40 -30.55 0.18
CA THR A 270 -13.69 -30.47 0.88
C THR A 270 -13.81 -29.09 1.54
N GLU A 271 -14.32 -28.13 0.78
CA GLU A 271 -14.55 -26.77 1.26
C GLU A 271 -16.04 -26.50 1.51
N PRO A 272 -16.38 -25.79 2.60
CA PRO A 272 -17.77 -25.53 2.96
C PRO A 272 -18.42 -24.56 1.98
N VAL A 273 -19.62 -24.90 1.50
CA VAL A 273 -20.47 -24.01 0.70
C VAL A 273 -21.52 -23.40 1.61
N ARG A 274 -21.72 -22.08 1.53
CA ARG A 274 -22.82 -21.37 2.19
C ARG A 274 -23.86 -20.97 1.16
N GLU A 275 -25.12 -21.33 1.41
CA GLU A 275 -26.24 -20.98 0.52
C GLU A 275 -26.53 -19.47 0.44
N GLU A 276 -26.11 -18.71 1.45
CA GLU A 276 -26.33 -17.25 1.55
C GLU A 276 -25.32 -16.42 0.75
N VAL A 277 -24.26 -17.06 0.24
CA VAL A 277 -23.17 -16.38 -0.46
C VAL A 277 -23.37 -16.56 -1.97
N HIS A 278 -23.23 -15.46 -2.71
CA HIS A 278 -23.40 -15.43 -4.16
C HIS A 278 -22.26 -14.67 -4.83
N ALA A 279 -22.14 -14.87 -6.14
CA ALA A 279 -21.17 -14.20 -6.99
C ALA A 279 -21.21 -12.67 -6.81
N SER A 280 -20.11 -12.11 -6.34
CA SER A 280 -19.89 -10.66 -6.28
C SER A 280 -18.41 -10.36 -6.46
N THR A 281 -18.09 -9.28 -7.16
CA THR A 281 -16.71 -8.83 -7.32
C THR A 281 -16.67 -7.30 -7.45
N PRO A 282 -15.77 -6.61 -6.73
CA PRO A 282 -15.54 -5.18 -6.91
C PRO A 282 -14.71 -4.87 -8.16
N VAL A 283 -14.22 -5.89 -8.88
CA VAL A 283 -13.41 -5.71 -10.08
C VAL A 283 -14.22 -5.05 -11.18
N GLU A 284 -13.73 -3.92 -11.68
CA GLU A 284 -14.33 -3.18 -12.79
C GLU A 284 -13.43 -3.21 -14.01
N SER A 285 -14.02 -3.21 -15.21
CA SER A 285 -13.31 -3.04 -16.47
C SER A 285 -13.91 -1.90 -17.30
N ARG A 286 -13.06 -1.07 -17.91
CA ARG A 286 -13.46 0.03 -18.81
C ARG A 286 -12.57 0.04 -20.06
N ALA A 287 -13.14 0.37 -21.22
CA ALA A 287 -12.36 0.47 -22.46
C ALA A 287 -12.00 1.94 -22.74
N VAL A 288 -10.72 2.21 -22.93
CA VAL A 288 -10.21 3.53 -23.30
C VAL A 288 -9.60 3.50 -24.70
N ARG A 289 -9.71 4.62 -25.41
CA ARG A 289 -9.09 4.83 -26.72
C ARG A 289 -7.97 5.85 -26.59
N MET A 290 -6.84 5.56 -27.23
CA MET A 290 -5.70 6.46 -27.31
C MET A 290 -5.33 6.71 -28.78
N GLU A 291 -4.95 7.94 -29.11
CA GLU A 291 -4.51 8.34 -30.44
C GLU A 291 -3.27 9.24 -30.37
N GLY A 292 -2.34 9.06 -31.31
CA GLY A 292 -1.12 9.86 -31.43
C GLY A 292 0.06 9.05 -31.98
N HIS A 293 1.28 9.54 -31.80
CA HIS A 293 2.51 8.79 -32.08
C HIS A 293 2.80 7.76 -30.96
N LEU A 294 1.94 6.74 -30.85
CA LEU A 294 1.91 5.80 -29.72
C LEU A 294 3.25 5.07 -29.50
N LEU A 295 3.88 4.58 -30.57
CA LEU A 295 5.15 3.85 -30.52
C LEU A 295 6.36 4.80 -30.39
N ASP A 296 6.44 5.81 -31.27
CA ASP A 296 7.60 6.70 -31.37
C ASP A 296 7.83 7.57 -30.13
N SER A 297 6.74 7.96 -29.44
CA SER A 297 6.80 8.77 -28.22
C SER A 297 6.74 7.94 -26.94
N GLY A 298 6.59 6.63 -27.04
CA GLY A 298 6.36 5.75 -25.89
C GLY A 298 5.07 6.08 -25.11
N LEU A 299 4.09 6.75 -25.73
CA LEU A 299 2.86 7.14 -25.06
C LEU A 299 2.05 5.93 -24.62
N ILE A 300 1.98 4.87 -25.44
CA ILE A 300 1.28 3.64 -25.06
C ILE A 300 1.97 2.96 -23.88
N ASN A 301 3.30 2.85 -23.89
CA ASN A 301 4.05 2.24 -22.79
C ASN A 301 3.80 2.97 -21.47
N ARG A 302 3.94 4.30 -21.44
CA ARG A 302 3.64 5.11 -20.24
C ARG A 302 2.21 4.92 -19.73
N ALA A 303 1.25 4.67 -20.62
CA ALA A 303 -0.13 4.43 -20.23
C ALA A 303 -0.32 3.04 -19.60
N LEU A 304 0.32 2.03 -20.18
CA LEU A 304 0.28 0.65 -19.67
C LEU A 304 1.03 0.54 -18.33
N ASP A 305 2.21 1.16 -18.23
CA ASP A 305 2.98 1.26 -16.99
C ASP A 305 2.13 1.91 -15.90
N ALA A 306 1.43 3.00 -16.24
CA ALA A 306 0.53 3.66 -15.30
C ALA A 306 -0.57 2.73 -14.80
N ILE A 307 -1.24 1.97 -15.67
CA ILE A 307 -2.29 1.04 -15.25
C ILE A 307 -1.74 0.03 -14.23
N VAL A 308 -0.59 -0.59 -14.52
CA VAL A 308 0.01 -1.63 -13.67
C VAL A 308 0.52 -1.04 -12.37
N GLU A 309 1.20 0.10 -12.38
CA GLU A 309 1.77 0.74 -11.18
C GLU A 309 0.69 1.09 -10.15
N ASN A 310 -0.49 1.55 -10.60
CA ASN A 310 -1.66 1.82 -9.77
C ASN A 310 -2.44 0.56 -9.35
N GLY A 311 -1.99 -0.63 -9.72
CA GLY A 311 -2.61 -1.89 -9.30
C GLY A 311 -3.77 -2.34 -10.17
N GLY A 312 -3.93 -1.77 -11.36
CA GLY A 312 -4.80 -2.33 -12.39
C GLY A 312 -4.09 -3.40 -13.23
N SER A 313 -4.83 -3.94 -14.19
CA SER A 313 -4.35 -4.79 -15.28
C SER A 313 -4.93 -4.26 -16.60
N PHE A 314 -4.38 -4.70 -17.73
CA PHE A 314 -4.82 -4.25 -19.05
C PHE A 314 -4.84 -5.35 -20.10
N GLN A 315 -5.66 -5.14 -21.12
CA GLN A 315 -5.66 -5.92 -22.35
C GLN A 315 -5.78 -4.98 -23.55
N VAL A 316 -4.78 -5.00 -24.44
CA VAL A 316 -4.86 -4.25 -25.71
C VAL A 316 -5.82 -4.99 -26.65
N LEU A 317 -6.96 -4.39 -26.95
CA LEU A 317 -8.02 -4.99 -27.76
C LEU A 317 -7.72 -4.89 -29.26
N ASN A 318 -7.19 -3.74 -29.69
CA ASN A 318 -6.74 -3.51 -31.05
C ASN A 318 -5.66 -2.43 -31.11
N PHE A 319 -4.85 -2.49 -32.16
CA PHE A 319 -3.83 -1.49 -32.45
C PHE A 319 -3.79 -1.23 -33.96
N SER A 320 -4.15 -0.01 -34.37
CA SER A 320 -4.12 0.43 -35.76
C SER A 320 -2.92 1.33 -35.99
N LEU A 321 -1.92 0.80 -36.71
CA LEU A 321 -0.69 1.51 -37.04
C LEU A 321 -0.93 2.58 -38.12
N GLY A 322 -0.34 3.75 -37.95
CA GLY A 322 -0.39 4.81 -38.96
C GLY A 322 0.30 4.39 -40.28
N GLU A 323 -0.23 4.85 -41.42
CA GLU A 323 0.29 4.47 -42.75
C GLU A 323 1.74 4.92 -43.00
N GLN A 324 2.11 6.07 -42.46
CA GLN A 324 3.44 6.67 -42.57
C GLN A 324 3.97 7.00 -41.17
N ARG A 325 5.27 7.27 -41.06
CA ARG A 325 5.90 7.66 -39.79
C ARG A 325 5.21 8.86 -39.10
N GLN A 326 4.69 9.80 -39.89
CA GLN A 326 4.00 11.00 -39.39
C GLN A 326 2.49 10.79 -39.22
N SER A 327 1.96 9.61 -39.54
CA SER A 327 0.57 9.27 -39.31
C SER A 327 0.36 8.90 -37.84
N THR A 328 -0.78 9.30 -37.28
CA THR A 328 -1.18 8.90 -35.93
C THR A 328 -1.58 7.43 -35.91
N SER A 329 -1.15 6.72 -34.86
CA SER A 329 -1.66 5.38 -34.54
C SER A 329 -2.81 5.50 -33.54
N SER A 330 -3.68 4.48 -33.51
CA SER A 330 -4.75 4.40 -32.51
C SER A 330 -4.77 3.03 -31.84
N ALA A 331 -5.09 2.99 -30.55
CA ALA A 331 -5.21 1.77 -29.77
C ALA A 331 -6.44 1.83 -28.88
N GLU A 332 -7.10 0.68 -28.74
CA GLU A 332 -8.11 0.48 -27.71
C GLU A 332 -7.57 -0.47 -26.64
N VAL A 333 -7.66 -0.04 -25.39
CA VAL A 333 -7.15 -0.76 -24.23
C VAL A 333 -8.29 -0.98 -23.24
N LYS A 334 -8.57 -2.24 -22.91
CA LYS A 334 -9.42 -2.60 -21.78
C LYS A 334 -8.58 -2.49 -20.51
N VAL A 335 -8.98 -1.62 -19.61
CA VAL A 335 -8.36 -1.40 -18.30
C VAL A 335 -9.22 -2.12 -17.27
N THR A 336 -8.60 -2.86 -16.36
CA THR A 336 -9.26 -3.55 -15.25
C THR A 336 -8.66 -3.08 -13.93
N ALA A 337 -9.49 -2.82 -12.92
CA ALA A 337 -9.05 -2.40 -11.59
C ALA A 337 -9.73 -3.25 -10.50
N PRO A 338 -9.09 -3.45 -9.34
CA PRO A 338 -9.62 -4.27 -8.24
C PRO A 338 -10.83 -3.64 -7.53
N SER A 339 -11.05 -2.33 -7.72
CA SER A 339 -12.16 -1.58 -7.19
C SER A 339 -12.42 -0.32 -8.02
N ARG A 340 -13.57 0.30 -7.78
CA ARG A 340 -13.93 1.60 -8.34
C ARG A 340 -12.92 2.70 -7.96
N ASP A 341 -12.50 2.77 -6.70
CA ASP A 341 -11.53 3.78 -6.24
C ASP A 341 -10.22 3.71 -7.05
N VAL A 342 -9.69 2.49 -7.27
CA VAL A 342 -8.47 2.28 -8.06
C VAL A 342 -8.71 2.55 -9.55
N MET A 343 -9.90 2.21 -10.08
CA MET A 343 -10.28 2.56 -11.45
C MET A 343 -10.27 4.07 -11.66
N GLU A 344 -10.81 4.83 -10.71
CA GLU A 344 -10.87 6.29 -10.79
C GLU A 344 -9.48 6.93 -10.78
N GLU A 345 -8.55 6.39 -10.01
CA GLU A 345 -7.15 6.80 -10.01
C GLU A 345 -6.47 6.53 -11.36
N ILE A 346 -6.62 5.32 -11.90
CA ILE A 346 -6.04 4.94 -13.20
C ILE A 346 -6.59 5.80 -14.32
N ILE A 347 -7.91 5.93 -14.43
CA ILE A 347 -8.53 6.67 -15.53
C ILE A 347 -8.19 8.15 -15.46
N SER A 348 -8.11 8.76 -14.27
CA SER A 348 -7.66 10.15 -14.12
C SER A 348 -6.29 10.39 -14.77
N GLN A 349 -5.37 9.43 -14.64
CA GLN A 349 -4.03 9.52 -15.23
C GLN A 349 -4.04 9.25 -16.74
N LEU A 350 -4.86 8.30 -17.19
CA LEU A 350 -5.03 8.04 -18.61
C LEU A 350 -5.65 9.25 -19.33
N ILE A 351 -6.59 9.95 -18.70
CA ILE A 351 -7.17 11.21 -19.19
C ILE A 351 -6.08 12.28 -19.34
N ASP A 352 -5.14 12.35 -18.40
CA ASP A 352 -3.96 13.19 -18.52
C ASP A 352 -3.11 12.82 -19.74
N LEU A 353 -2.83 11.53 -19.95
CA LEU A 353 -2.13 11.06 -21.14
C LEU A 353 -2.92 11.24 -22.44
N GLY A 354 -4.17 11.70 -22.36
CA GLY A 354 -5.03 12.00 -23.50
C GLY A 354 -5.89 10.83 -23.96
N ALA A 355 -6.03 9.79 -23.13
CA ALA A 355 -7.00 8.74 -23.34
C ALA A 355 -8.43 9.32 -23.27
N VAL A 356 -9.30 8.76 -24.09
CA VAL A 356 -10.71 9.14 -24.14
C VAL A 356 -11.58 7.89 -24.01
N PRO A 357 -12.76 7.98 -23.36
CA PRO A 357 -13.72 6.89 -23.37
C PRO A 357 -14.19 6.63 -24.81
N ARG A 358 -14.73 5.43 -25.06
CA ARG A 358 -15.34 5.12 -26.34
C ARG A 358 -16.50 6.10 -26.63
N PRO A 359 -16.74 6.47 -27.90
CA PRO A 359 -17.84 7.39 -28.25
C PRO A 359 -19.22 6.98 -27.72
N GLN A 360 -19.43 5.67 -27.54
CA GLN A 360 -20.67 5.08 -27.04
C GLN A 360 -20.79 5.10 -25.51
N GLU A 361 -19.68 5.31 -24.79
CA GLU A 361 -19.58 5.33 -23.32
C GLU A 361 -19.38 6.77 -22.79
N VAL A 362 -19.40 7.78 -23.68
CA VAL A 362 -19.29 9.17 -23.25
C VAL A 362 -20.57 9.56 -22.50
N CYS A 363 -20.42 9.81 -21.21
CA CYS A 363 -21.44 10.31 -20.30
C CYS A 363 -21.20 11.79 -19.97
N ASP A 364 -22.21 12.45 -19.42
CA ASP A 364 -22.07 13.77 -18.81
C ASP A 364 -21.41 13.64 -17.44
N VAL A 365 -20.82 14.74 -16.97
CA VAL A 365 -20.18 14.78 -15.64
C VAL A 365 -21.22 14.63 -14.53
N ASN A 366 -20.87 13.87 -13.49
CA ASN A 366 -21.63 13.88 -12.25
C ASN A 366 -21.27 15.12 -11.44
N MET A 367 -22.27 15.74 -10.81
CA MET A 367 -22.08 16.96 -10.04
C MET A 367 -22.84 16.89 -8.73
N GLU A 368 -22.17 17.26 -7.65
CA GLU A 368 -22.76 17.32 -6.31
C GLU A 368 -22.71 18.77 -5.79
N PRO A 369 -23.74 19.24 -5.06
CA PRO A 369 -23.75 20.58 -4.52
C PRO A 369 -22.79 20.72 -3.34
N VAL A 370 -22.17 21.89 -3.24
CA VAL A 370 -21.38 22.29 -2.07
C VAL A 370 -22.33 22.60 -0.91
N HIS A 371 -22.22 21.82 0.17
CA HIS A 371 -23.03 22.00 1.38
C HIS A 371 -22.37 22.88 2.45
N GLN A 372 -21.04 23.03 2.40
CA GLN A 372 -20.27 23.81 3.35
C GLN A 372 -19.27 24.69 2.58
N ALA A 373 -19.26 26.00 2.88
CA ALA A 373 -18.33 26.93 2.24
C ALA A 373 -16.88 26.49 2.45
N GLY A 374 -16.09 26.51 1.38
CA GLY A 374 -14.69 26.14 1.41
C GLY A 374 -14.42 24.62 1.49
N VAL A 375 -15.43 23.77 1.23
CA VAL A 375 -15.36 22.30 1.28
C VAL A 375 -16.02 21.71 0.04
N ALA A 376 -15.28 20.87 -0.68
CA ALA A 376 -15.81 20.14 -1.84
C ALA A 376 -16.61 18.89 -1.39
N PRO A 377 -17.58 18.44 -2.21
CA PRO A 377 -18.24 17.14 -2.00
C PRO A 377 -17.23 15.99 -1.98
N ASP A 378 -17.68 14.83 -1.47
CA ASP A 378 -16.87 13.62 -1.55
C ASP A 378 -16.60 13.26 -3.01
N ASP A 379 -15.39 12.74 -3.25
CA ASP A 379 -14.93 12.32 -4.58
C ASP A 379 -14.92 13.43 -5.65
N PHE A 380 -14.67 14.68 -5.25
CA PHE A 380 -14.44 15.75 -6.22
C PHE A 380 -13.24 15.45 -7.15
N TYR A 381 -13.38 15.82 -8.42
CA TYR A 381 -12.28 15.73 -9.38
C TYR A 381 -11.18 16.76 -9.04
N VAL A 382 -9.93 16.31 -8.97
CA VAL A 382 -8.76 17.17 -8.72
C VAL A 382 -8.21 17.65 -10.05
N THR A 383 -8.18 18.96 -10.26
CA THR A 383 -7.70 19.55 -11.51
C THR A 383 -6.19 19.43 -11.68
N THR A 384 -5.75 19.40 -12.93
CA THR A 384 -4.33 19.38 -13.31
C THR A 384 -3.91 20.70 -13.93
N ILE A 385 -2.65 20.82 -14.34
CA ILE A 385 -2.17 22.03 -15.04
C ILE A 385 -2.71 22.15 -16.48
N TYR A 386 -3.30 21.09 -17.02
CA TYR A 386 -3.61 20.99 -18.44
C TYR A 386 -4.99 21.57 -18.78
N PRO A 387 -5.16 22.17 -19.97
CA PRO A 387 -6.47 22.61 -20.43
C PRO A 387 -7.46 21.43 -20.43
N THR A 388 -8.55 21.60 -19.68
CA THR A 388 -9.55 20.56 -19.45
C THR A 388 -10.88 20.97 -20.07
N GLU A 389 -11.60 20.00 -20.64
CA GLU A 389 -13.00 20.13 -21.03
C GLU A 389 -13.84 19.12 -20.26
N VAL A 390 -15.06 19.54 -19.93
CA VAL A 390 -16.04 18.74 -19.19
C VAL A 390 -17.34 18.70 -19.94
N ARG A 391 -18.03 17.57 -19.94
CA ARG A 391 -19.27 17.39 -20.68
C ARG A 391 -20.50 17.63 -19.79
N VAL A 392 -21.26 18.67 -20.09
CA VAL A 392 -22.47 19.06 -19.33
C VAL A 392 -23.64 19.18 -20.32
N ASN A 393 -24.74 18.48 -20.06
CA ASN A 393 -25.92 18.45 -20.94
C ASN A 393 -25.56 18.09 -22.39
N CYS A 394 -24.78 17.03 -22.58
CA CYS A 394 -24.24 16.57 -23.85
C CYS A 394 -23.24 17.52 -24.55
N GLU A 395 -22.89 18.68 -23.99
CA GLU A 395 -21.98 19.66 -24.59
C GLU A 395 -20.61 19.68 -23.88
N TRP A 396 -19.51 19.74 -24.65
CA TRP A 396 -18.17 19.90 -24.10
C TRP A 396 -17.88 21.38 -23.79
N VAL A 397 -17.66 21.67 -22.52
CA VAL A 397 -17.42 23.01 -21.97
C VAL A 397 -15.97 23.12 -21.54
N LYS A 398 -15.28 24.17 -21.99
CA LYS A 398 -13.90 24.46 -21.57
C LYS A 398 -13.86 24.99 -20.14
N VAL A 399 -13.01 24.38 -19.31
CA VAL A 399 -12.77 24.84 -17.94
C VAL A 399 -11.99 26.15 -17.96
N GLN A 400 -12.53 27.17 -17.30
CA GLN A 400 -11.89 28.47 -17.14
C GLN A 400 -10.97 28.48 -15.91
N ASN A 401 -9.97 29.37 -15.90
CA ASN A 401 -9.06 29.59 -14.76
C ASN A 401 -8.27 28.33 -14.33
N GLN A 402 -7.90 27.49 -15.30
CA GLN A 402 -7.21 26.23 -15.06
C GLN A 402 -5.97 26.40 -14.15
N ARG A 403 -5.91 25.57 -13.12
CA ARG A 403 -4.80 25.43 -12.18
C ARG A 403 -4.79 23.99 -11.67
N MET A 404 -3.63 23.48 -11.24
CA MET A 404 -3.57 22.24 -10.46
C MET A 404 -4.17 22.41 -9.05
N ASP A 405 -4.56 21.29 -8.46
CA ASP A 405 -4.98 21.16 -7.06
C ASP A 405 -6.24 21.97 -6.71
N GLY A 406 -7.14 22.11 -7.69
CA GLY A 406 -8.46 22.71 -7.54
C GLY A 406 -9.58 21.71 -7.77
N ALA A 407 -10.80 22.19 -7.61
CA ALA A 407 -12.05 21.54 -7.99
C ALA A 407 -12.67 22.27 -9.20
N ILE A 408 -13.52 21.58 -9.97
CA ILE A 408 -14.26 22.20 -11.07
C ILE A 408 -15.69 22.51 -10.59
N ALA A 409 -16.00 23.79 -10.44
CA ALA A 409 -17.35 24.27 -10.15
C ALA A 409 -18.09 24.61 -11.46
N VAL A 410 -19.32 24.13 -11.58
CA VAL A 410 -20.23 24.39 -12.70
C VAL A 410 -21.37 25.29 -12.23
N THR A 411 -21.59 26.36 -12.98
CA THR A 411 -22.72 27.29 -12.77
C THR A 411 -23.49 27.44 -14.06
N PHE A 412 -24.80 27.68 -13.97
CA PHE A 412 -25.65 27.88 -15.15
C PHE A 412 -25.97 29.37 -15.29
N ASN A 413 -25.44 30.02 -16.33
CA ASN A 413 -25.74 31.42 -16.65
C ASN A 413 -26.66 31.48 -17.88
N SER A 414 -27.87 32.02 -17.72
CA SER A 414 -28.88 32.07 -18.79
C SER A 414 -29.13 30.72 -19.49
N GLY A 415 -29.00 29.61 -18.74
CA GLY A 415 -29.18 28.25 -19.24
C GLY A 415 -27.92 27.59 -19.83
N SER A 416 -26.84 28.35 -20.09
CA SER A 416 -25.57 27.79 -20.57
C SER A 416 -24.64 27.41 -19.41
N PRO A 417 -24.02 26.23 -19.43
CA PRO A 417 -23.08 25.82 -18.40
C PRO A 417 -21.75 26.59 -18.50
N VAL A 418 -21.24 27.06 -17.36
CA VAL A 418 -19.92 27.68 -17.21
C VAL A 418 -19.13 26.88 -16.17
N ALA A 419 -18.08 26.21 -16.63
CA ALA A 419 -17.16 25.44 -15.79
C ALA A 419 -15.94 26.29 -15.39
N ARG A 420 -15.63 26.38 -14.10
CA ARG A 420 -14.49 27.13 -13.56
C ARG A 420 -13.68 26.26 -12.59
N CYS A 421 -12.36 26.30 -12.74
CA CYS A 421 -11.44 25.77 -11.75
C CYS A 421 -11.38 26.72 -10.54
N LYS A 422 -11.66 26.20 -9.35
CA LYS A 422 -11.61 26.93 -8.06
C LYS A 422 -10.77 26.17 -7.04
N LEU A 423 -10.11 26.89 -6.14
CA LEU A 423 -9.48 26.25 -4.98
C LEU A 423 -10.54 25.85 -3.96
N LEU A 424 -10.24 24.85 -3.14
CA LEU A 424 -11.20 24.34 -2.14
C LEU A 424 -11.81 25.43 -1.27
N ARG A 425 -10.98 26.36 -0.77
CA ARG A 425 -11.41 27.48 0.08
C ARG A 425 -12.31 28.52 -0.60
N ASP A 426 -12.35 28.54 -1.93
CA ASP A 426 -13.12 29.51 -2.73
C ASP A 426 -14.47 28.94 -3.21
N LEU A 427 -14.81 27.72 -2.78
CA LEU A 427 -16.10 27.08 -3.05
C LEU A 427 -17.19 27.67 -2.17
N GLU A 428 -18.32 27.99 -2.78
CA GLU A 428 -19.49 28.59 -2.11
C GLU A 428 -20.66 27.60 -2.03
N VAL A 429 -21.49 27.73 -0.99
CA VAL A 429 -22.66 26.86 -0.80
C VAL A 429 -23.62 27.01 -1.98
N GLY A 430 -24.03 25.88 -2.55
CA GLY A 430 -24.93 25.81 -3.72
C GLY A 430 -24.22 25.78 -5.08
N GLU A 431 -22.90 25.98 -5.14
CA GLU A 431 -22.13 25.64 -6.34
C GLU A 431 -22.17 24.13 -6.59
N HIS A 432 -22.25 23.72 -7.85
CA HIS A 432 -22.20 22.31 -8.23
C HIS A 432 -20.76 21.96 -8.60
N VAL A 433 -20.16 21.00 -7.91
CA VAL A 433 -18.77 20.57 -8.14
C VAL A 433 -18.77 19.22 -8.82
N ILE A 434 -17.91 19.06 -9.82
CA ILE A 434 -17.75 17.80 -10.55
C ILE A 434 -17.15 16.73 -9.63
N VAL A 435 -17.81 15.58 -9.58
CA VAL A 435 -17.38 14.39 -8.84
C VAL A 435 -17.14 13.23 -9.80
N GLY A 436 -16.26 12.31 -9.40
CA GLY A 436 -15.80 11.22 -10.25
C GLY A 436 -14.98 11.70 -11.46
N ILE A 437 -14.93 10.87 -12.49
CA ILE A 437 -14.02 10.99 -13.64
C ILE A 437 -14.75 11.02 -15.00
N GLU A 438 -16.07 10.84 -14.96
CA GLU A 438 -16.92 10.72 -16.13
C GLU A 438 -17.08 12.06 -16.83
N GLY A 439 -17.09 12.07 -18.16
CA GLY A 439 -17.29 13.29 -18.94
C GLY A 439 -16.14 14.30 -18.88
N ILE A 440 -14.91 13.89 -18.53
CA ILE A 440 -13.73 14.77 -18.45
C ILE A 440 -12.71 14.38 -19.53
N ARG A 441 -12.11 15.37 -20.21
CA ARG A 441 -10.97 15.16 -21.13
C ARG A 441 -9.95 16.29 -21.08
N THR A 442 -8.68 15.97 -21.30
CA THR A 442 -7.64 16.99 -21.47
C THR A 442 -7.42 17.33 -22.95
N ILE A 443 -7.27 18.61 -23.26
CA ILE A 443 -6.80 19.06 -24.56
C ILE A 443 -5.33 19.45 -24.43
N ARG A 444 -4.46 18.58 -24.94
CA ARG A 444 -3.03 18.89 -25.08
C ARG A 444 -2.70 18.98 -26.57
N LYS A 445 -1.81 19.91 -26.94
CA LYS A 445 -1.22 19.92 -28.28
C LYS A 445 -0.41 18.64 -28.48
N THR A 446 -0.41 18.08 -29.69
CA THR A 446 0.28 16.84 -30.07
C THR A 446 1.73 16.80 -29.57
N GLU A 447 2.49 17.88 -29.79
CA GLU A 447 3.88 18.05 -29.32
C GLU A 447 4.06 17.97 -27.80
N SER A 448 3.05 18.34 -27.01
CA SER A 448 3.08 18.29 -25.54
C SER A 448 2.76 16.90 -24.98
N ARG A 449 2.00 16.07 -25.71
CA ARG A 449 1.74 14.67 -25.33
C ARG A 449 2.94 13.78 -25.66
N GLU A 450 3.60 14.09 -26.76
CA GLU A 450 4.60 13.25 -27.42
C GLU A 450 6.04 13.69 -27.13
N GLN A 451 6.27 14.38 -26.01
CA GLN A 451 7.62 14.80 -25.61
C GLN A 451 8.58 13.61 -25.66
N ARG A 452 9.52 13.68 -26.61
CA ARG A 452 10.65 12.74 -26.71
C ARG A 452 11.50 12.90 -25.47
N ASN A 453 11.71 11.83 -24.72
CA ASN A 453 12.60 11.76 -23.56
C ASN A 453 13.90 12.53 -23.82
N LYS A 454 14.00 13.72 -23.23
CA LYS A 454 15.27 14.36 -22.93
C LYS A 454 15.17 14.86 -21.48
N GLN A 455 15.94 14.17 -20.64
CA GLN A 455 16.21 14.40 -19.22
C GLN A 455 15.24 13.72 -18.25
N GLU A 456 15.55 12.47 -17.91
CA GLU A 456 15.33 11.98 -16.54
C GLU A 456 16.15 12.85 -15.59
N PHE A 457 15.46 13.70 -14.85
CA PHE A 457 16.02 14.46 -13.75
C PHE A 457 15.86 13.61 -12.49
N SER A 458 16.95 12.93 -12.10
CA SER A 458 17.03 12.17 -10.85
C SER A 458 17.61 13.06 -9.74
N PHE A 459 16.95 13.09 -8.58
CA PHE A 459 17.51 13.61 -7.34
C PHE A 459 18.21 12.46 -6.59
N MET A 460 19.29 12.78 -5.85
CA MET A 460 19.96 11.92 -4.84
C MET A 460 21.12 11.02 -5.30
N SER A 461 22.11 11.58 -5.99
CA SER A 461 23.42 10.95 -6.20
C SER A 461 24.56 11.82 -5.67
N ALA A 462 24.53 12.14 -4.37
CA ALA A 462 25.68 12.67 -3.66
C ALA A 462 25.62 12.29 -2.17
N GLY A 463 26.21 11.15 -1.83
CA GLY A 463 26.43 10.77 -0.44
C GLY A 463 27.51 11.63 0.20
N VAL A 464 27.16 12.39 1.23
CA VAL A 464 28.13 12.93 2.19
C VAL A 464 27.53 12.84 3.60
N SER A 465 27.89 11.80 4.36
CA SER A 465 28.07 11.91 5.81
C SER A 465 28.83 10.69 6.35
N SER A 466 29.69 10.90 7.35
CA SER A 466 30.44 9.84 8.01
C SER A 466 29.60 9.25 9.15
N GLU A 467 29.06 8.04 8.96
CA GLU A 467 28.17 7.31 9.90
C GLU A 467 28.64 7.32 11.36
N ARG A 468 29.96 7.24 11.62
CA ARG A 468 30.55 7.23 12.97
C ARG A 468 30.24 8.45 13.85
N ARG A 469 29.86 9.60 13.29
CA ARG A 469 29.54 10.80 14.09
C ARG A 469 28.07 10.87 14.50
N VAL A 470 27.17 10.22 13.78
CA VAL A 470 25.72 10.31 14.04
C VAL A 470 25.36 9.54 15.30
N GLU A 471 25.86 8.32 15.47
CA GLU A 471 25.57 7.46 16.63
C GLU A 471 25.94 8.13 17.96
N LEU A 472 27.15 8.69 18.07
CA LEU A 472 27.60 9.37 19.30
C LEU A 472 26.73 10.58 19.65
N VAL A 473 26.31 11.34 18.65
CA VAL A 473 25.41 12.48 18.88
C VAL A 473 24.02 11.99 19.29
N VAL A 474 23.52 10.93 18.66
CA VAL A 474 22.25 10.30 19.04
C VAL A 474 22.29 9.81 20.50
N GLU A 475 23.38 9.18 20.93
CA GLU A 475 23.56 8.76 22.34
C GLU A 475 23.48 9.94 23.32
N GLN A 476 24.16 11.04 22.99
CA GLN A 476 24.13 12.26 23.79
C GLN A 476 22.72 12.85 23.85
N VAL A 477 22.08 13.03 22.70
CA VAL A 477 20.73 13.61 22.60
C VAL A 477 19.70 12.72 23.31
N ALA A 478 19.78 11.39 23.17
CA ALA A 478 18.90 10.44 23.86
C ALA A 478 19.01 10.57 25.38
N TRP A 479 20.24 10.63 25.90
CA TRP A 479 20.48 10.78 27.33
C TRP A 479 19.93 12.10 27.86
N GLU A 480 20.18 13.20 27.15
CA GLU A 480 19.69 14.52 27.53
C GLU A 480 18.15 14.64 27.46
N LEU A 481 17.53 14.14 26.39
CA LEU A 481 16.06 14.11 26.26
C LEU A 481 15.42 13.36 27.42
N ARG A 482 16.01 12.23 27.84
CA ARG A 482 15.56 11.50 29.02
C ARG A 482 15.71 12.33 30.29
N GLN A 483 16.85 12.98 30.50
CA GLN A 483 17.05 13.80 31.69
C GLN A 483 16.06 14.96 31.78
N VAL A 484 15.84 15.68 30.67
CA VAL A 484 14.88 16.78 30.62
C VAL A 484 13.48 16.27 30.98
N ARG A 485 13.05 15.15 30.38
CA ARG A 485 11.76 14.54 30.71
C ARG A 485 11.66 14.12 32.18
N ASP A 486 12.66 13.41 32.69
CA ASP A 486 12.67 12.88 34.06
C ASP A 486 12.70 14.03 35.11
N GLN A 487 13.21 15.22 34.73
CA GLN A 487 13.18 16.45 35.54
C GLN A 487 11.89 17.27 35.38
N GLY A 488 10.97 16.86 34.50
CA GLY A 488 9.77 17.62 34.18
C GLY A 488 10.03 18.91 33.38
N GLY A 489 11.16 18.96 32.69
CA GLY A 489 11.52 20.05 31.78
C GLY A 489 10.71 20.03 30.47
N LYS A 490 11.03 20.96 29.57
CA LYS A 490 10.27 21.22 28.35
C LYS A 490 11.13 21.08 27.10
N VAL A 491 10.75 20.12 26.26
CA VAL A 491 11.30 19.91 24.92
C VAL A 491 10.32 20.41 23.87
N VAL A 492 10.81 21.25 22.95
CA VAL A 492 10.04 21.72 21.79
C VAL A 492 10.60 21.09 20.53
N VAL A 493 9.73 20.58 19.65
CA VAL A 493 10.14 20.04 18.35
C VAL A 493 9.67 20.97 17.24
N THR A 494 10.58 21.34 16.33
CA THR A 494 10.22 21.94 15.04
C THR A 494 10.41 20.91 13.94
N ALA A 495 9.37 20.59 13.18
CA ALA A 495 9.46 19.51 12.20
C ALA A 495 8.91 19.91 10.82
N GLY A 496 9.59 19.42 9.78
CA GLY A 496 9.24 19.62 8.37
C GLY A 496 8.62 18.37 7.76
N PRO A 497 8.01 18.47 6.56
CA PRO A 497 7.35 17.34 5.92
C PRO A 497 8.32 16.19 5.56
N VAL A 498 9.63 16.48 5.44
CA VAL A 498 10.68 15.48 5.22
C VAL A 498 10.74 14.43 6.33
N VAL A 499 10.32 14.77 7.56
CA VAL A 499 10.18 13.78 8.64
C VAL A 499 9.21 12.66 8.25
N ILE A 500 8.13 13.00 7.56
CA ILE A 500 7.16 12.02 7.09
C ILE A 500 7.72 11.27 5.88
N HIS A 501 8.26 11.99 4.89
CA HIS A 501 8.78 11.40 3.64
C HIS A 501 9.95 10.41 3.84
N THR A 502 10.67 10.50 4.95
CA THR A 502 11.79 9.61 5.30
C THR A 502 11.37 8.47 6.23
N GLY A 503 10.07 8.33 6.53
CA GLY A 503 9.55 7.30 7.43
C GLY A 503 9.70 7.64 8.92
N GLY A 504 10.23 8.81 9.28
CA GLY A 504 10.42 9.24 10.67
C GLY A 504 9.13 9.58 11.44
N GLY A 505 7.97 9.61 10.78
CA GLY A 505 6.68 9.94 11.38
C GLY A 505 6.29 9.03 12.56
N GLU A 506 6.52 7.72 12.44
CA GLU A 506 6.22 6.77 13.53
C GLU A 506 7.09 6.99 14.77
N HIS A 507 8.37 7.31 14.55
CA HIS A 507 9.33 7.57 15.61
C HIS A 507 9.02 8.88 16.33
N LEU A 508 8.68 9.95 15.58
CA LEU A 508 8.24 11.21 16.18
C LEU A 508 6.93 11.04 16.97
N SER A 509 5.97 10.27 16.44
CA SER A 509 4.73 9.93 17.14
C SER A 509 5.01 9.21 18.46
N GLN A 510 5.97 8.27 18.46
CA GLN A 510 6.40 7.58 19.67
C GLN A 510 7.03 8.52 20.70
N LEU A 511 7.87 9.48 20.28
CA LEU A 511 8.46 10.46 21.19
C LEU A 511 7.39 11.32 21.88
N ILE A 512 6.37 11.75 21.13
CA ILE A 512 5.22 12.50 21.66
C ILE A 512 4.45 11.63 22.67
N ARG A 513 4.09 10.40 22.28
CA ARG A 513 3.33 9.46 23.13
C ARG A 513 4.06 9.10 24.44
N GLN A 514 5.39 9.00 24.40
CA GLN A 514 6.22 8.69 25.57
C GLN A 514 6.59 9.93 26.41
N GLY A 515 6.01 11.10 26.08
CA GLY A 515 6.15 12.33 26.87
C GLY A 515 7.48 13.05 26.70
N TYR A 516 8.23 12.79 25.63
CA TYR A 516 9.49 13.51 25.35
C TYR A 516 9.28 14.86 24.64
N VAL A 517 8.06 15.18 24.21
CA VAL A 517 7.75 16.40 23.44
C VAL A 517 6.61 17.16 24.11
N GLN A 518 6.85 18.43 24.43
CA GLN A 518 5.89 19.31 25.12
C GLN A 518 5.28 20.38 24.20
N ALA A 519 5.85 20.64 23.04
CA ALA A 519 5.21 21.44 21.99
C ALA A 519 5.74 21.06 20.60
N LEU A 520 4.87 21.13 19.59
CA LEU A 520 5.22 20.89 18.19
C LEU A 520 5.03 22.15 17.34
N LEU A 521 6.06 22.56 16.61
CA LEU A 521 6.04 23.71 15.73
C LEU A 521 6.26 23.25 14.29
N GLY A 522 5.40 23.63 13.36
CA GLY A 522 5.49 23.18 11.97
C GLY A 522 4.73 24.07 10.99
N GLY A 523 4.57 23.58 9.77
CA GLY A 523 3.75 24.23 8.75
C GLY A 523 2.59 23.33 8.31
N ASN A 524 1.75 23.83 7.40
CA ASN A 524 0.63 23.08 6.83
C ASN A 524 1.06 21.70 6.29
N ALA A 525 2.18 21.66 5.56
CA ALA A 525 2.64 20.46 4.86
C ALA A 525 2.93 19.26 5.78
N ILE A 526 3.61 19.43 6.92
CA ILE A 526 3.90 18.30 7.81
C ILE A 526 2.61 17.68 8.36
N ALA A 527 1.65 18.51 8.75
CA ALA A 527 0.37 18.05 9.25
C ALA A 527 -0.42 17.31 8.16
N VAL A 528 -0.49 17.87 6.94
CA VAL A 528 -1.17 17.22 5.81
C VAL A 528 -0.54 15.86 5.50
N HIS A 529 0.78 15.76 5.41
CA HIS A 529 1.45 14.52 5.05
C HIS A 529 1.42 13.46 6.16
N ASP A 530 1.48 13.86 7.43
CA ASP A 530 1.26 12.95 8.55
C ASP A 530 -0.14 12.33 8.49
N ILE A 531 -1.16 13.16 8.27
CA ILE A 531 -2.55 12.72 8.17
C ILE A 531 -2.75 11.85 6.91
N GLU A 532 -2.14 12.23 5.79
CA GLU A 532 -2.14 11.44 4.54
C GLU A 532 -1.55 10.05 4.74
N GLN A 533 -0.39 9.96 5.39
CA GLN A 533 0.27 8.67 5.65
C GLN A 533 -0.63 7.78 6.51
N ASN A 534 -1.27 8.33 7.54
CA ASN A 534 -2.06 7.54 8.49
C ASN A 534 -3.48 7.22 7.98
N MET A 535 -4.03 8.01 7.04
CA MET A 535 -5.35 7.76 6.45
C MET A 535 -5.29 6.93 5.17
N MET A 536 -4.24 7.10 4.35
CA MET A 536 -4.15 6.54 3.00
C MET A 536 -2.90 5.68 2.77
N GLY A 537 -1.92 5.70 3.68
CA GLY A 537 -0.65 4.98 3.52
C GLY A 537 0.37 5.65 2.61
N THR A 538 0.10 6.88 2.13
CA THR A 538 0.97 7.61 1.20
C THR A 538 1.44 8.95 1.76
N SER A 539 2.53 9.49 1.20
CA SER A 539 2.98 10.85 1.45
C SER A 539 3.36 11.53 0.14
N LEU A 540 2.66 12.60 -0.27
CA LEU A 540 2.73 13.17 -1.63
C LEU A 540 2.49 12.12 -2.72
N GLY A 541 1.65 11.14 -2.41
CA GLY A 541 1.48 10.01 -3.32
C GLY A 541 2.69 9.11 -3.46
N VAL A 542 3.63 9.06 -2.51
CA VAL A 542 4.65 8.00 -2.44
C VAL A 542 4.21 6.98 -1.39
N ASP A 543 4.25 5.68 -1.73
CA ASP A 543 3.97 4.62 -0.76
C ASP A 543 5.16 4.55 0.22
N MET A 544 4.87 4.83 1.49
CA MET A 544 5.90 4.95 2.52
C MET A 544 6.60 3.64 2.87
N LYS A 545 5.98 2.49 2.58
CA LYS A 545 6.62 1.17 2.80
C LYS A 545 7.59 0.82 1.68
N ARG A 546 7.33 1.29 0.46
CA ARG A 546 8.05 0.88 -0.75
C ARG A 546 9.02 1.93 -1.27
N GLY A 547 8.85 3.20 -0.90
CA GLY A 547 9.66 4.31 -1.40
C GLY A 547 9.46 4.60 -2.89
N VAL A 548 8.38 4.09 -3.50
CA VAL A 548 8.02 4.32 -4.90
C VAL A 548 6.81 5.25 -5.00
N ALA A 549 6.80 6.10 -6.02
CA ALA A 549 5.65 6.95 -6.30
C ALA A 549 4.42 6.09 -6.64
N VAL A 550 3.35 6.30 -5.91
CA VAL A 550 1.98 5.94 -6.29
C VAL A 550 1.49 7.01 -7.26
N GLN A 551 1.39 6.63 -8.52
CA GLN A 551 0.89 7.52 -9.55
C GLN A 551 -0.54 7.96 -9.17
N GLY A 552 -0.94 9.22 -9.39
CA GLY A 552 -2.24 9.74 -8.93
C GLY A 552 -2.34 10.05 -7.43
N GLY A 553 -1.36 9.66 -6.61
CA GLY A 553 -1.34 9.96 -5.18
C GLY A 553 -1.21 11.46 -4.84
N HIS A 554 -0.95 12.31 -5.84
CA HIS A 554 -1.15 13.76 -5.71
C HIS A 554 -2.62 14.13 -5.35
N ARG A 555 -3.60 13.23 -5.50
CA ARG A 555 -4.98 13.46 -5.06
C ARG A 555 -5.18 13.22 -3.55
N HIS A 556 -4.38 12.34 -2.94
CA HIS A 556 -4.59 11.90 -1.56
C HIS A 556 -4.48 13.04 -0.57
N HIS A 557 -3.45 13.89 -0.71
CA HIS A 557 -3.28 15.04 0.17
C HIS A 557 -4.42 16.07 0.03
N LEU A 558 -5.00 16.26 -1.16
CA LEU A 558 -6.18 17.11 -1.36
C LEU A 558 -7.44 16.54 -0.71
N LYS A 559 -7.63 15.21 -0.79
CA LYS A 559 -8.73 14.51 -0.10
C LYS A 559 -8.61 14.68 1.42
N VAL A 560 -7.38 14.58 1.95
CA VAL A 560 -7.08 14.83 3.37
C VAL A 560 -7.40 16.28 3.75
N ILE A 561 -6.89 17.26 3.00
CA ILE A 561 -7.16 18.68 3.25
C ILE A 561 -8.67 18.95 3.27
N ASN A 562 -9.40 18.46 2.25
CA ASN A 562 -10.85 18.63 2.17
C ASN A 562 -11.58 17.98 3.35
N THR A 563 -11.15 16.78 3.76
CA THR A 563 -11.73 16.05 4.88
C THR A 563 -11.53 16.81 6.20
N ILE A 564 -10.31 17.25 6.50
CA ILE A 564 -10.05 18.00 7.74
C ILE A 564 -10.81 19.34 7.74
N ARG A 565 -10.90 20.03 6.59
CA ARG A 565 -11.72 21.24 6.46
C ARG A 565 -13.21 20.99 6.72
N ARG A 566 -13.73 19.83 6.30
CA ARG A 566 -15.11 19.41 6.59
C ARG A 566 -15.35 19.24 8.08
N TYR A 567 -14.44 18.56 8.79
CA TYR A 567 -14.54 18.41 10.25
C TYR A 567 -14.26 19.72 10.99
N GLY A 568 -13.54 20.65 10.37
CA GLY A 568 -13.28 22.00 10.86
C GLY A 568 -12.05 22.14 11.75
N SER A 569 -11.42 21.03 12.18
CA SER A 569 -10.09 21.01 12.79
C SER A 569 -9.51 19.60 12.83
N ILE A 570 -8.19 19.49 13.02
CA ILE A 570 -7.50 18.22 13.28
C ILE A 570 -8.07 17.55 14.55
N ALA A 571 -8.29 18.32 15.62
CA ALA A 571 -8.81 17.78 16.87
C ALA A 571 -10.17 17.09 16.70
N LYS A 572 -11.10 17.71 15.95
CA LYS A 572 -12.41 17.12 15.67
C LYS A 572 -12.30 15.84 14.83
N ALA A 573 -11.37 15.78 13.89
CA ALA A 573 -11.14 14.55 13.11
C ALA A 573 -10.64 13.39 14.00
N VAL A 574 -9.83 13.67 15.02
CA VAL A 574 -9.39 12.68 16.02
C VAL A 574 -10.53 12.25 16.93
N GLU A 575 -11.34 13.19 17.41
CA GLU A 575 -12.50 12.94 18.28
C GLU A 575 -13.55 12.06 17.59
N GLN A 576 -13.80 12.30 16.30
CA GLN A 576 -14.74 11.52 15.47
C GLN A 576 -14.15 10.20 14.96
N GLY A 577 -12.90 9.86 15.31
CA GLY A 577 -12.27 8.60 14.94
C GLY A 577 -11.85 8.49 13.47
N VAL A 578 -11.78 9.61 12.76
CA VAL A 578 -11.34 9.69 11.35
C VAL A 578 -9.83 9.58 11.26
N LEU A 579 -9.12 10.27 12.16
CA LEU A 579 -7.68 10.17 12.33
C LEU A 579 -7.40 9.32 13.57
N GLN A 580 -6.71 8.19 13.40
CA GLN A 580 -6.55 7.17 14.45
C GLN A 580 -5.09 6.96 14.89
N SER A 581 -4.12 7.53 14.17
CA SER A 581 -2.69 7.40 14.43
C SER A 581 -1.92 8.55 13.79
N GLY A 582 -0.63 8.70 14.12
CA GLY A 582 0.26 9.72 13.55
C GLY A 582 0.68 10.81 14.53
N VAL A 583 1.54 11.70 14.06
CA VAL A 583 2.12 12.82 14.85
C VAL A 583 1.01 13.73 15.35
N MET A 584 0.11 14.15 14.47
CA MET A 584 -0.99 15.06 14.81
C MET A 584 -2.02 14.38 15.71
N TYR A 585 -2.25 13.07 15.55
CA TYR A 585 -3.10 12.29 16.44
C TYR A 585 -2.55 12.25 17.87
N GLU A 586 -1.25 11.94 18.02
CA GLU A 586 -0.61 11.87 19.33
C GLU A 586 -0.54 13.25 20.00
N CYS A 587 -0.37 14.33 19.23
CA CYS A 587 -0.49 15.69 19.76
C CYS A 587 -1.87 15.95 20.39
N VAL A 588 -2.95 15.60 19.70
CA VAL A 588 -4.32 15.77 20.20
C VAL A 588 -4.58 14.88 21.41
N ARG A 589 -4.24 13.58 21.34
CA ARG A 589 -4.52 12.61 22.42
C ARG A 589 -3.74 12.90 23.70
N ASN A 590 -2.50 13.36 23.58
CA ASN A 590 -1.64 13.63 24.73
C ASN A 590 -1.65 15.12 25.15
N ASN A 591 -2.55 15.94 24.58
CA ASN A 591 -2.66 17.38 24.83
C ASN A 591 -1.34 18.15 24.63
N VAL A 592 -0.55 17.75 23.63
CA VAL A 592 0.67 18.48 23.25
C VAL A 592 0.27 19.63 22.33
N PRO A 593 0.46 20.89 22.74
CA PRO A 593 0.12 22.03 21.92
C PRO A 593 0.97 22.08 20.65
N PHE A 594 0.34 22.44 19.55
CA PHE A 594 1.02 22.63 18.27
C PHE A 594 0.64 23.95 17.61
N CYS A 595 1.57 24.51 16.83
CA CYS A 595 1.32 25.69 16.00
C CYS A 595 1.77 25.41 14.56
N LEU A 596 0.84 25.54 13.62
CA LEU A 596 1.09 25.39 12.19
C LEU A 596 1.17 26.77 11.54
N ALA A 597 2.38 27.28 11.33
CA ALA A 597 2.58 28.56 10.67
C ALA A 597 2.37 28.44 9.15
N GLY A 598 1.53 29.32 8.60
CA GLY A 598 1.23 29.35 7.18
C GLY A 598 2.43 29.74 6.30
N SER A 599 2.34 29.42 5.02
CA SER A 599 3.33 29.75 3.99
C SER A 599 2.65 30.02 2.65
N ILE A 600 3.36 30.70 1.76
CA ILE A 600 2.86 31.04 0.41
C ILE A 600 2.58 29.81 -0.47
N ARG A 601 3.14 28.64 -0.09
CA ARG A 601 3.01 27.38 -0.83
C ARG A 601 1.86 26.48 -0.36
N ASP A 602 1.08 26.91 0.62
CA ASP A 602 0.14 25.99 1.29
C ASP A 602 -1.10 25.69 0.44
N ASP A 603 -1.40 24.39 0.31
CA ASP A 603 -2.64 23.87 -0.26
C ASP A 603 -3.72 23.74 0.83
N GLY A 604 -4.95 24.16 0.51
CA GLY A 604 -6.06 24.29 1.47
C GLY A 604 -6.22 25.74 1.93
N PRO A 605 -5.60 26.16 3.07
CA PRO A 605 -4.87 25.34 4.05
C PRO A 605 -5.79 24.52 4.97
N LEU A 606 -5.21 23.72 5.87
CA LEU A 606 -5.95 23.15 7.00
C LEU A 606 -6.54 24.27 7.89
N PRO A 607 -7.69 24.05 8.55
CA PRO A 607 -8.29 25.05 9.45
C PRO A 607 -7.38 25.48 10.60
N ASP A 608 -6.51 24.58 11.05
CA ASP A 608 -5.56 24.80 12.15
C ASP A 608 -4.32 25.62 11.75
N THR A 609 -4.12 25.89 10.45
CA THR A 609 -2.97 26.65 9.94
C THR A 609 -3.19 28.16 10.13
N GLU A 610 -2.29 28.81 10.87
CA GLU A 610 -2.31 30.25 11.10
C GLU A 610 -1.68 31.00 9.92
N MET A 611 -2.54 31.65 9.12
CA MET A 611 -2.14 32.40 7.93
C MET A 611 -1.72 33.84 8.24
N ASP A 612 -2.06 34.36 9.42
CA ASP A 612 -1.51 35.62 9.93
C ASP A 612 -0.14 35.37 10.56
N LEU A 613 0.93 35.63 9.81
CA LEU A 613 2.30 35.34 10.23
C LEU A 613 2.72 36.11 11.49
N ILE A 614 2.08 37.24 11.81
CA ILE A 614 2.36 37.97 13.05
C ILE A 614 1.82 37.19 14.24
N LYS A 615 0.61 36.63 14.12
CA LYS A 615 0.05 35.73 15.13
C LYS A 615 0.83 34.43 15.23
N ALA A 616 1.22 33.85 14.10
CA ALA A 616 2.03 32.63 14.08
C ALA A 616 3.36 32.82 14.83
N GLN A 617 4.06 33.94 14.60
CA GLN A 617 5.29 34.26 15.34
C GLN A 617 5.03 34.47 16.84
N THR A 618 3.94 35.16 17.17
CA THR A 618 3.55 35.38 18.57
C THR A 618 3.29 34.05 19.29
N GLU A 619 2.58 33.14 18.64
CA GLU A 619 2.26 31.83 19.19
C GLU A 619 3.48 30.91 19.28
N TYR A 620 4.35 30.92 18.26
CA TYR A 620 5.65 30.24 18.34
C TYR A 620 6.46 30.73 19.54
N ALA A 621 6.60 32.05 19.70
CA ALA A 621 7.34 32.63 20.82
C ALA A 621 6.74 32.22 22.16
N ARG A 622 5.41 32.20 22.29
CA ARG A 622 4.71 31.71 23.48
C ARG A 622 5.03 30.24 23.77
N LEU A 623 4.99 29.38 22.76
CA LEU A 623 5.28 27.95 22.90
C LEU A 623 6.76 27.67 23.19
N LEU A 624 7.67 28.56 22.81
CA LEU A 624 9.11 28.45 23.11
C LEU A 624 9.49 28.87 24.53
N GLN A 625 8.63 29.60 25.24
CA GLN A 625 8.93 30.06 26.61
C GLN A 625 9.21 28.88 27.55
N GLY A 626 10.34 28.94 28.24
CA GLY A 626 10.79 27.91 29.19
C GLY A 626 11.22 26.60 28.55
N ALA A 627 11.56 26.58 27.25
CA ALA A 627 12.15 25.40 26.62
C ALA A 627 13.58 25.16 27.14
N ASP A 628 13.86 23.93 27.58
CA ASP A 628 15.21 23.48 27.97
C ASP A 628 15.98 22.94 26.76
N MET A 629 15.24 22.35 25.81
CA MET A 629 15.79 21.80 24.58
C MET A 629 14.84 22.01 23.39
N ILE A 630 15.43 22.29 22.22
CA ILE A 630 14.73 22.40 20.94
C ILE A 630 15.32 21.40 19.94
N LEU A 631 14.48 20.50 19.43
CA LEU A 631 14.81 19.55 18.39
C LEU A 631 14.34 20.09 17.04
N MET A 632 15.26 20.37 16.12
CA MET A 632 14.98 20.93 14.81
C MET A 632 15.16 19.87 13.72
N LEU A 633 14.05 19.40 13.17
CA LEU A 633 13.98 18.24 12.28
C LEU A 633 13.64 18.64 10.84
N SER A 634 14.67 18.86 10.02
CA SER A 634 14.56 19.06 8.56
C SER A 634 13.57 20.15 8.14
N SER A 635 13.52 21.25 8.90
CA SER A 635 12.52 22.31 8.74
C SER A 635 13.15 23.69 8.55
N MET A 636 14.06 23.85 7.57
CA MET A 636 14.89 25.05 7.37
C MET A 636 14.23 26.39 7.76
N LEU A 637 13.07 26.74 7.19
CA LEU A 637 12.40 28.02 7.45
C LEU A 637 11.93 28.14 8.91
N HIS A 638 11.27 27.11 9.43
CA HIS A 638 10.76 27.10 10.80
C HIS A 638 11.91 27.04 11.82
N SER A 639 12.94 26.23 11.57
CA SER A 639 14.14 26.12 12.42
C SER A 639 14.86 27.47 12.54
N ILE A 640 15.02 28.20 11.43
CA ILE A 640 15.61 29.54 11.43
C ILE A 640 14.73 30.53 12.20
N GLY A 641 13.41 30.48 12.00
CA GLY A 641 12.47 31.30 12.75
C GLY A 641 12.58 31.06 14.26
N VAL A 642 12.55 29.80 14.68
CA VAL A 642 12.70 29.40 16.09
C VAL A 642 14.04 29.80 16.67
N GLY A 643 15.15 29.56 15.95
CA GLY A 643 16.47 30.00 16.40
C GLY A 643 16.55 31.50 16.66
N ASN A 644 15.83 32.33 15.89
CA ASN A 644 15.77 33.78 16.12
C ASN A 644 14.98 34.19 17.37
N MET A 645 14.01 33.38 17.79
CA MET A 645 13.15 33.67 18.94
C MET A 645 13.65 33.03 20.24
N THR A 646 14.72 32.24 20.17
CA THR A 646 15.24 31.46 21.28
C THR A 646 16.39 32.21 21.97
N ALA A 647 16.32 32.32 23.30
CA ALA A 647 17.39 32.91 24.09
C ALA A 647 18.60 31.95 24.23
N ALA A 648 19.77 32.49 24.56
CA ALA A 648 20.92 31.66 24.93
C ALA A 648 20.63 30.85 26.21
N GLY A 649 21.28 29.68 26.36
CA GLY A 649 21.02 28.76 27.48
C GLY A 649 20.02 27.65 27.16
N VAL A 650 19.42 27.67 25.96
CA VAL A 650 18.55 26.60 25.46
C VAL A 650 19.35 25.70 24.53
N LYS A 651 19.35 24.40 24.81
CA LYS A 651 20.02 23.43 23.95
C LYS A 651 19.30 23.30 22.61
N MET A 652 20.06 23.34 21.52
CA MET A 652 19.48 23.23 20.18
C MET A 652 20.13 22.09 19.41
N VAL A 653 19.32 21.14 18.95
CA VAL A 653 19.76 20.02 18.12
C VAL A 653 19.19 20.21 16.73
N CYS A 654 20.05 20.44 15.73
CA CYS A 654 19.65 20.61 14.34
C CYS A 654 20.00 19.40 13.49
N VAL A 655 19.00 18.78 12.88
CA VAL A 655 19.14 17.62 12.00
C VAL A 655 18.58 17.96 10.62
N ASP A 656 19.45 17.97 9.61
CA ASP A 656 19.05 18.20 8.22
C ASP A 656 20.05 17.51 7.28
N ILE A 657 19.58 16.95 6.18
CA ILE A 657 20.47 16.32 5.18
C ILE A 657 21.32 17.37 4.45
N ASN A 658 20.85 18.62 4.39
CA ASN A 658 21.57 19.71 3.77
C ASN A 658 22.50 20.40 4.79
N PRO A 659 23.83 20.29 4.62
CA PRO A 659 24.78 20.89 5.55
C PRO A 659 24.64 22.41 5.66
N ALA A 660 24.17 23.10 4.61
CA ALA A 660 24.00 24.55 4.65
C ALA A 660 22.94 25.01 5.67
N VAL A 661 21.92 24.20 5.91
CA VAL A 661 20.88 24.49 6.93
C VAL A 661 21.47 24.33 8.33
N VAL A 662 22.18 23.22 8.55
CA VAL A 662 22.84 22.90 9.82
C VAL A 662 23.86 23.99 10.17
N THR A 663 24.76 24.32 9.26
CA THR A 663 25.78 25.37 9.47
C THR A 663 25.14 26.72 9.80
N LYS A 664 24.08 27.11 9.08
CA LYS A 664 23.38 28.38 9.33
C LYS A 664 22.77 28.49 10.73
N LEU A 665 22.38 27.37 11.33
CA LEU A 665 21.78 27.34 12.66
C LEU A 665 22.85 27.26 13.75
N SER A 666 23.92 26.49 13.51
CA SER A 666 25.09 26.44 14.38
C SER A 666 25.82 27.79 14.47
N ASP A 667 25.88 28.56 13.38
CA ASP A 667 26.58 29.85 13.32
C ASP A 667 25.85 30.99 14.05
N ARG A 668 24.60 30.81 14.50
CA ARG A 668 23.81 31.88 15.16
C ARG A 668 24.09 32.04 16.66
N GLY A 669 25.33 31.76 17.08
CA GLY A 669 25.88 32.25 18.35
C GLY A 669 25.41 31.51 19.61
N SER A 670 24.85 30.31 19.49
CA SER A 670 24.58 29.45 20.64
C SER A 670 25.76 28.49 20.84
N VAL A 671 26.49 28.69 21.93
CA VAL A 671 27.57 27.78 22.40
C VAL A 671 27.05 26.34 22.64
N GLU A 672 25.72 26.18 22.67
CA GLU A 672 24.98 24.96 23.03
C GLU A 672 24.22 24.33 21.84
N SER A 673 24.64 24.61 20.60
CA SER A 673 24.05 24.00 19.40
C SER A 673 24.82 22.77 18.92
N VAL A 674 24.10 21.70 18.64
CA VAL A 674 24.62 20.46 18.03
C VAL A 674 23.99 20.29 16.65
N GLY A 675 24.82 20.19 15.63
CA GLY A 675 24.40 20.00 14.25
C GLY A 675 24.71 18.59 13.73
N VAL A 676 23.73 17.93 13.12
CA VAL A 676 23.85 16.60 12.52
C VAL A 676 23.41 16.63 11.07
N VAL A 677 24.34 16.32 10.16
CA VAL A 677 24.05 16.20 8.73
C VAL A 677 23.74 14.74 8.42
N THR A 678 22.47 14.39 8.37
CA THR A 678 22.00 13.01 8.13
C THR A 678 20.53 12.98 7.70
N ASP A 679 20.07 11.80 7.30
CA ASP A 679 18.64 11.54 7.09
C ASP A 679 17.88 11.63 8.43
N VAL A 680 16.81 12.43 8.44
CA VAL A 680 16.07 12.73 9.67
C VAL A 680 15.27 11.52 10.18
N GLY A 681 14.80 10.65 9.28
CA GLY A 681 14.12 9.41 9.63
C GLY A 681 15.09 8.43 10.30
N LEU A 682 16.29 8.26 9.74
CA LEU A 682 17.36 7.48 10.34
C LEU A 682 17.76 8.01 11.72
N PHE A 683 17.92 9.33 11.87
CA PHE A 683 18.23 9.95 13.15
C PHE A 683 17.16 9.63 14.19
N LEU A 684 15.87 9.78 13.86
CA LEU A 684 14.77 9.48 14.77
C LEU A 684 14.68 7.99 15.11
N SER A 685 14.95 7.11 14.15
CA SER A 685 14.98 5.66 14.37
C SER A 685 16.04 5.27 15.41
N LEU A 686 17.27 5.74 15.21
CA LEU A 686 18.37 5.51 16.15
C LEU A 686 18.08 6.14 17.53
N LEU A 687 17.45 7.32 17.55
CA LEU A 687 17.09 8.02 18.78
C LEU A 687 16.11 7.22 19.62
N VAL A 688 15.04 6.70 19.01
CA VAL A 688 14.05 5.86 19.70
C VAL A 688 14.70 4.56 20.19
N GLN A 689 15.47 3.87 19.34
CA GLN A 689 16.19 2.65 19.75
C GLN A 689 17.13 2.89 20.94
N GLN A 690 17.78 4.05 20.98
CA GLN A 690 18.67 4.39 22.08
C GLN A 690 17.91 4.74 23.37
N LEU A 691 16.77 5.43 23.27
CA LEU A 691 15.88 5.70 24.41
C LEU A 691 15.31 4.41 25.00
N ASP A 692 14.97 3.42 24.17
CA ASP A 692 14.51 2.11 24.61
C ASP A 692 15.60 1.36 25.39
N LYS A 693 16.87 1.44 24.96
CA LYS A 693 18.01 0.89 25.72
C LYS A 693 18.20 1.59 27.07
N LEU A 694 17.98 2.90 27.14
CA LEU A 694 18.14 3.68 28.39
C LEU A 694 17.01 3.45 29.41
N THR A 695 15.85 2.97 28.95
CA THR A 695 14.65 2.76 29.78
C THR A 695 14.38 1.29 30.12
N SER A 696 14.95 0.35 29.35
CA SER A 696 14.87 -1.08 29.66
C SER A 696 15.77 -1.44 30.84
N PRO A 697 15.28 -2.13 31.88
CA PRO A 697 16.13 -2.60 32.97
C PRO A 697 17.20 -3.57 32.43
N TYR A 698 18.45 -3.39 32.87
CA TYR A 698 19.56 -4.29 32.55
C TYR A 698 19.18 -5.72 32.93
N HIS A 699 18.96 -6.59 31.93
CA HIS A 699 18.96 -8.02 32.15
C HIS A 699 20.41 -8.44 32.42
N LEU A 700 20.75 -8.61 33.70
CA LEU A 700 21.94 -9.37 34.09
C LEU A 700 21.80 -10.76 33.49
N VAL A 701 22.56 -11.02 32.44
CA VAL A 701 22.83 -12.38 31.98
C VAL A 701 23.45 -13.10 33.19
N GLN A 702 22.69 -14.00 33.80
CA GLN A 702 23.25 -14.94 34.77
C GLN A 702 24.23 -15.81 33.99
N VAL A 703 25.52 -15.61 34.27
CA VAL A 703 26.64 -16.40 33.75
C VAL A 703 26.56 -17.82 34.27
#